data_AF-A0A3B3DT36-F1
#
_entry.id   AF-A0A3B3DT36-F1
#
_cell.length_a   1.000
_cell.length_b   1.000
_cell.length_c   1.000
_cell.angle_alpha   90.00
_cell.angle_beta   90.00
_cell.angle_gamma   90.00
#
_symmetry.space_group_name_H-M   'P 1'
#
loop_
_entity.id
_entity.type
_entity.pdbx_description
1 polymer ?
#
loop_
_entity_poly.entity_id
_entity_poly.type
_entity_poly.pdbx_seq_one_letter_code
_entity_poly.pdbx_strand_id
1 'polypeptide(L)'
;MKGENEDETGPTWSNKLVLFVNGKKVVEENPDPEMTLLTFLRRKLGLTGTKLGCAEGGCGACTVLLSRYQPHSGELLHIAINACLAPLCSLHMQAVTTIEGIGSMATKLHPVQERIAKSHGSQCGFCTPGIVMSMYALLRNKPTPTMADVEEAFHGNLCRCTGYRPILEGYKTFTKEGGCCGGRGVNGGCCKTNGSTGLGSSEEDEGTSLFNTADFTPYDPTQEVIFPPELMILCKNEGSLPLCFRGERTTWLQPTTLDQFLRRKWEHPEARVVVGNTEVGIEVKFKNMVYPVILAPAFIQELNAVTHKEDGIMFGAACTLSHMGEVLRQAVETLPPHQTEVFLSILEQLRWFAGQQIRNVAAVGGNIMTASPISDLNPVLMAAGCKLTLMDKDGSRVVQMDDGFFTGYRKTVVRPQEILLSIHIPYSKKTQFVCAFKQSPRREDDISIVTAGMSVTFTPGTDVVDDLKLSFGGMAPTTVLAKKTASRLQGRKWGEELLQEACSSLAEEMNLDPSAPGGMVTYRRTLTLSLFYKFYLRVLQKLHLQGVLTHEVDSKYLSATEIYNPTTPSSVQVYQAVPKGQKQDDVLGRPMMHLSAIKQATGEAVYCDDVPLYENELYLALITSTKAHARIVSIDASAAECLPGIVCCLFADSVPGSNVTGIKQDETVFADRQVTCVGHIIGAVVANSQPHAQRAAKAVKIEYEELQPVITIQEAIAAQSFYEPIRTLQSGDLEMGFKQADRVVEGEMHIGGQEHFYLETHVTLAVPKEDGEMELFVSSQSPNDSQSHVAKVLGVPANRVLVRVKRLGGGFGGKESRSTVLSTVVAVAANKLKRPVRCMLDRDEDMLITGGRHPFFGKYKVGFLNSGKVVALDVSYYSNAGNSQDLSLSIMERALFHMENSYRIPNVRGRGFLCRTNLPSNTAFRGFGGPQGMMIAESWITDVAQSLGRPAEEVRRINLYMEGEKTPYNQILHGLTLDRCWNECLSQSRYEEKRAAADFFNKQNRWTKRGIAVVPTKFGISFTAAFLNQAGALAHIYTDGSVLLTHGGTEMGQGLHTKMVQVASRVLGINSSKIYISETSTNTVPNTSPTAASASSDLNGAAVQVACETLLKRLEPYK
;
A
#
# COMPACT_ATOMS: atom_id res chain seq x y z
N MET A 1 -37.44 8.32 -28.21
CA MET A 1 -38.39 7.78 -29.20
C MET A 1 -38.19 6.28 -29.24
N LYS A 2 -39.27 5.51 -29.05
CA LYS A 2 -39.28 4.05 -29.18
C LYS A 2 -39.16 3.70 -30.67
N GLY A 3 -38.13 2.96 -31.02
CA GLY A 3 -38.06 2.21 -32.28
C GLY A 3 -38.01 0.74 -31.91
N GLU A 4 -39.19 0.12 -31.89
CA GLU A 4 -39.32 -1.33 -32.02
C GLU A 4 -38.83 -1.70 -33.42
N ASN A 5 -37.79 -2.54 -33.49
CA ASN A 5 -37.57 -3.40 -34.63
C ASN A 5 -37.30 -4.79 -34.05
N GLU A 6 -38.32 -5.63 -34.21
CA GLU A 6 -38.31 -7.07 -34.03
C GLU A 6 -37.26 -7.70 -34.94
N ASP A 7 -36.42 -8.57 -34.37
CA ASP A 7 -35.69 -9.59 -35.10
C ASP A 7 -35.86 -10.91 -34.33
N GLU A 8 -37.05 -11.52 -34.50
CA GLU A 8 -37.49 -12.78 -33.90
C GLU A 8 -36.82 -14.00 -34.57
N THR A 9 -35.50 -14.18 -34.42
CA THR A 9 -34.84 -15.51 -34.53
C THR A 9 -33.56 -15.63 -33.69
N GLY A 10 -33.30 -14.69 -32.77
CA GLY A 10 -32.12 -14.71 -31.90
C GLY A 10 -32.32 -15.47 -30.58
N PRO A 11 -31.24 -15.98 -29.94
CA PRO A 11 -31.35 -16.60 -28.62
C PRO A 11 -31.90 -15.60 -27.59
N THR A 12 -32.81 -16.06 -26.73
CA THR A 12 -33.32 -15.29 -25.59
C THR A 12 -32.19 -14.92 -24.62
N TRP A 13 -31.89 -13.63 -24.49
CA TRP A 13 -30.89 -13.09 -23.55
C TRP A 13 -31.49 -12.97 -22.14
N SER A 14 -30.77 -13.43 -21.13
CA SER A 14 -31.18 -13.23 -19.73
C SER A 14 -30.68 -11.88 -19.21
N ASN A 15 -31.52 -11.19 -18.44
CA ASN A 15 -31.20 -9.93 -17.77
C ASN A 15 -30.96 -10.07 -16.26
N LYS A 16 -31.09 -11.29 -15.70
CA LYS A 16 -30.94 -11.55 -14.27
C LYS A 16 -29.54 -12.00 -13.91
N LEU A 17 -28.96 -11.38 -12.89
CA LEU A 17 -27.71 -11.85 -12.29
C LEU A 17 -28.01 -12.72 -11.07
N VAL A 18 -27.54 -13.97 -11.09
CA VAL A 18 -27.63 -14.89 -9.96
C VAL A 18 -26.23 -15.16 -9.43
N LEU A 19 -26.01 -14.98 -8.14
CA LEU A 19 -24.77 -15.32 -7.46
C LEU A 19 -25.07 -15.78 -6.03
N PHE A 20 -24.06 -16.30 -5.34
CA PHE A 20 -24.13 -16.59 -3.91
C PHE A 20 -23.15 -15.73 -3.14
N VAL A 21 -23.55 -15.23 -1.98
CA VAL A 21 -22.67 -14.52 -1.05
C VAL A 21 -22.79 -15.17 0.32
N ASN A 22 -21.68 -15.70 0.83
CA ASN A 22 -21.62 -16.41 2.11
C ASN A 22 -22.68 -17.52 2.23
N GLY A 23 -22.85 -18.30 1.16
CA GLY A 23 -23.82 -19.40 1.08
C GLY A 23 -25.28 -18.98 0.84
N LYS A 24 -25.59 -17.67 0.81
CA LYS A 24 -26.94 -17.16 0.52
C LYS A 24 -27.09 -16.83 -0.96
N LYS A 25 -28.18 -17.29 -1.59
CA LYS A 25 -28.53 -16.93 -2.96
C LYS A 25 -28.90 -15.47 -3.04
N VAL A 26 -28.38 -14.80 -4.06
CA VAL A 26 -28.66 -13.40 -4.38
C VAL A 26 -29.08 -13.34 -5.85
N VAL A 27 -30.23 -12.72 -6.10
CA VAL A 27 -30.74 -12.45 -7.45
C VAL A 27 -30.85 -10.94 -7.61
N GLU A 28 -30.07 -10.40 -8.53
CA GLU A 28 -30.11 -8.99 -8.91
C GLU A 28 -30.82 -8.88 -10.27
N GLU A 29 -31.98 -8.23 -10.26
CA GLU A 29 -32.86 -8.11 -11.43
C GLU A 29 -32.38 -7.03 -12.40
N ASN A 30 -31.67 -6.00 -11.90
CA ASN A 30 -31.17 -4.89 -12.72
C ASN A 30 -29.71 -4.58 -12.36
N PRO A 31 -28.77 -5.49 -12.67
CA PRO A 31 -27.37 -5.27 -12.35
C PRO A 31 -26.79 -4.17 -13.24
N ASP A 32 -26.17 -3.17 -12.61
CA ASP A 32 -25.44 -2.12 -13.32
C ASP A 32 -24.03 -2.61 -13.68
N PRO A 33 -23.62 -2.58 -14.98
CA PRO A 33 -22.26 -2.94 -15.39
C PRO A 33 -21.13 -2.15 -14.75
N GLU A 34 -21.38 -0.93 -14.26
CA GLU A 34 -20.39 -0.11 -13.57
C GLU A 34 -20.30 -0.42 -12.06
N MET A 35 -21.25 -1.19 -11.51
CA MET A 35 -21.23 -1.56 -10.10
C MET A 35 -20.16 -2.61 -9.81
N THR A 36 -19.26 -2.30 -8.89
CA THR A 36 -18.23 -3.24 -8.41
C THR A 36 -18.80 -4.14 -7.32
N LEU A 37 -18.23 -5.34 -7.17
CA LEU A 37 -18.57 -6.25 -6.09
C LEU A 37 -18.40 -5.58 -4.71
N LEU A 38 -17.34 -4.80 -4.51
CA LEU A 38 -17.11 -4.10 -3.24
C LEU A 38 -18.27 -3.16 -2.89
N THR A 39 -18.75 -2.38 -3.87
CA THR A 39 -19.88 -1.47 -3.68
C THR A 39 -21.15 -2.25 -3.36
N PHE A 40 -21.39 -3.35 -4.08
CA PHE A 40 -22.55 -4.22 -3.85
C PHE A 40 -22.56 -4.83 -2.44
N LEU A 41 -21.42 -5.40 -2.00
CA LEU A 41 -21.27 -5.98 -0.66
C LEU A 41 -21.57 -4.96 0.43
N ARG A 42 -20.96 -3.77 0.34
CA ARG A 42 -21.06 -2.75 1.40
C ARG A 42 -22.39 -2.00 1.40
N ARG A 43 -22.91 -1.65 0.22
CA ARG A 43 -24.05 -0.72 0.07
C ARG A 43 -25.39 -1.42 -0.16
N LYS A 44 -25.41 -2.59 -0.81
CA LYS A 44 -26.66 -3.36 -0.98
C LYS A 44 -26.82 -4.48 0.05
N LEU A 45 -25.75 -5.19 0.39
CA LEU A 45 -25.83 -6.32 1.33
C LEU A 45 -25.47 -5.95 2.78
N GLY A 46 -24.94 -4.76 3.03
CA GLY A 46 -24.52 -4.34 4.38
C GLY A 46 -23.34 -5.11 4.96
N LEU A 47 -22.58 -5.83 4.12
CA LEU A 47 -21.39 -6.59 4.51
C LEU A 47 -20.16 -5.68 4.45
N THR A 48 -19.92 -4.97 5.55
CA THR A 48 -18.90 -3.92 5.62
C THR A 48 -17.50 -4.43 5.95
N GLY A 49 -17.30 -5.72 6.23
CA GLY A 49 -16.02 -6.30 6.59
C GLY A 49 -14.97 -6.18 5.48
N THR A 50 -15.38 -6.30 4.22
CA THR A 50 -14.52 -6.01 3.06
C THR A 50 -14.36 -4.48 2.89
N LYS A 51 -13.11 -3.99 2.78
CA LYS A 51 -12.79 -2.57 2.89
C LYS A 51 -12.31 -1.93 1.58
N LEU A 52 -12.55 -0.62 1.42
CA LEU A 52 -11.98 0.20 0.35
C LEU A 52 -10.69 0.88 0.83
N GLY A 53 -9.54 0.58 0.20
CA GLY A 53 -8.26 1.23 0.54
C GLY A 53 -7.57 1.99 -0.60
N CYS A 54 -7.83 1.63 -1.86
CA CYS A 54 -7.22 2.28 -3.05
C CYS A 54 -8.06 2.25 -4.34
N ALA A 55 -8.99 1.29 -4.52
CA ALA A 55 -9.76 1.07 -5.76
C ALA A 55 -8.97 0.65 -7.01
N GLU A 56 -7.67 0.36 -6.89
CA GLU A 56 -6.79 0.01 -8.02
C GLU A 56 -6.12 -1.37 -7.92
N GLY A 57 -6.48 -2.17 -6.91
CA GLY A 57 -5.99 -3.53 -6.73
C GLY A 57 -4.67 -3.69 -5.96
N GLY A 58 -3.89 -2.63 -5.76
CA GLY A 58 -2.56 -2.72 -5.13
C GLY A 58 -2.52 -2.86 -3.60
N CYS A 59 -3.65 -2.68 -2.89
CA CYS A 59 -3.65 -2.74 -1.41
C CYS A 59 -4.18 -4.04 -0.80
N GLY A 60 -4.98 -4.82 -1.54
CA GLY A 60 -5.60 -6.05 -1.04
C GLY A 60 -6.61 -5.91 0.11
N ALA A 61 -6.96 -4.71 0.58
CA ALA A 61 -7.93 -4.51 1.66
C ALA A 61 -9.36 -5.00 1.28
N CYS A 62 -9.63 -5.10 -0.01
CA CYS A 62 -10.90 -5.58 -0.57
C CYS A 62 -10.87 -7.05 -1.01
N THR A 63 -9.87 -7.84 -0.58
CA THR A 63 -9.77 -9.25 -0.99
C THR A 63 -10.97 -10.05 -0.50
N VAL A 64 -11.55 -10.85 -1.39
CA VAL A 64 -12.59 -11.85 -1.12
C VAL A 64 -12.22 -13.16 -1.81
N LEU A 65 -12.83 -14.28 -1.40
CA LEU A 65 -12.71 -15.53 -2.12
C LEU A 65 -13.84 -15.66 -3.13
N LEU A 66 -13.51 -15.99 -4.37
CA LEU A 66 -14.45 -16.37 -5.41
C LEU A 66 -14.32 -17.87 -5.68
N SER A 67 -15.46 -18.56 -5.68
CA SER A 67 -15.55 -19.99 -5.96
C SER A 67 -16.41 -20.24 -7.19
N ARG A 68 -15.96 -21.13 -8.09
CA ARG A 68 -16.69 -21.52 -9.30
C ARG A 68 -16.59 -23.01 -9.56
N TYR A 69 -17.67 -23.59 -10.09
CA TYR A 69 -17.72 -24.99 -10.54
C TYR A 69 -17.40 -25.07 -12.02
N GLN A 70 -16.53 -25.99 -12.41
CA GLN A 70 -16.21 -26.28 -13.81
C GLN A 70 -16.96 -27.55 -14.25
N PRO A 71 -18.03 -27.45 -15.08
CA PRO A 71 -18.84 -28.61 -15.44
C PRO A 71 -18.07 -29.71 -16.19
N HIS A 72 -17.08 -29.33 -17.00
CA HIS A 72 -16.33 -30.27 -17.83
C HIS A 72 -15.32 -31.13 -17.05
N SER A 73 -14.67 -30.56 -16.03
CA SER A 73 -13.72 -31.29 -15.17
C SER A 73 -14.39 -31.83 -13.90
N GLY A 74 -15.52 -31.28 -13.49
CA GLY A 74 -16.16 -31.55 -12.22
C GLY A 74 -15.45 -30.91 -11.02
N GLU A 75 -14.48 -30.03 -11.26
CA GLU A 75 -13.64 -29.42 -10.22
C GLU A 75 -14.22 -28.11 -9.68
N LEU A 76 -13.86 -27.79 -8.44
CA LEU A 76 -14.12 -26.51 -7.79
C LEU A 76 -12.85 -25.68 -7.76
N LEU A 77 -12.94 -24.46 -8.26
CA LEU A 77 -11.84 -23.49 -8.20
C LEU A 77 -12.12 -22.46 -7.12
N HIS A 78 -11.12 -22.20 -6.28
CA HIS A 78 -11.17 -21.20 -5.21
C HIS A 78 -10.06 -20.17 -5.45
N ILE A 79 -10.42 -18.92 -5.77
CA ILE A 79 -9.44 -17.88 -6.08
C ILE A 79 -9.66 -16.62 -5.26
N ALA A 80 -8.59 -16.03 -4.73
CA ALA A 80 -8.65 -14.69 -4.14
C ALA A 80 -8.76 -13.65 -5.25
N ILE A 81 -9.63 -12.64 -5.08
CA ILE A 81 -9.82 -11.55 -6.03
C ILE A 81 -9.97 -10.21 -5.31
N ASN A 82 -9.72 -9.09 -6.01
CA ASN A 82 -9.99 -7.75 -5.51
C ASN A 82 -11.43 -7.33 -5.81
N ALA A 83 -12.29 -7.24 -4.78
CA ALA A 83 -13.69 -6.85 -4.97
C ALA A 83 -13.88 -5.43 -5.54
N CYS A 84 -12.89 -4.54 -5.39
CA CYS A 84 -12.95 -3.18 -5.94
C CYS A 84 -12.84 -3.12 -7.46
N LEU A 85 -12.26 -4.14 -8.10
CA LEU A 85 -12.10 -4.19 -9.56
C LEU A 85 -13.01 -5.23 -10.23
N ALA A 86 -13.61 -6.15 -9.48
CA ALA A 86 -14.54 -7.14 -10.00
C ALA A 86 -15.89 -6.49 -10.35
N PRO A 87 -16.29 -6.41 -11.63
CA PRO A 87 -17.63 -5.98 -12.00
C PRO A 87 -18.64 -6.98 -11.44
N LEU A 88 -19.74 -6.50 -10.86
CA LEU A 88 -20.79 -7.37 -10.33
C LEU A 88 -21.34 -8.29 -11.45
N CYS A 89 -21.47 -7.75 -12.67
CA CYS A 89 -21.96 -8.46 -13.84
C CYS A 89 -21.09 -9.67 -14.26
N SER A 90 -19.80 -9.73 -13.88
CA SER A 90 -18.94 -10.86 -14.23
C SER A 90 -19.11 -12.08 -13.30
N LEU A 91 -19.95 -11.98 -12.27
CA LEU A 91 -20.05 -12.94 -11.18
C LEU A 91 -21.28 -13.86 -11.27
N HIS A 92 -21.93 -13.88 -12.44
CA HIS A 92 -23.06 -14.76 -12.67
C HIS A 92 -22.66 -16.22 -12.44
N MET A 93 -23.46 -16.93 -11.65
CA MET A 93 -23.29 -18.35 -11.32
C MET A 93 -22.01 -18.67 -10.55
N GLN A 94 -21.57 -17.74 -9.69
CA GLN A 94 -20.40 -17.89 -8.83
C GLN A 94 -20.75 -17.70 -7.35
N ALA A 95 -19.88 -18.16 -6.46
CA ALA A 95 -20.03 -18.00 -5.02
C ALA A 95 -18.92 -17.11 -4.45
N VAL A 96 -19.30 -16.02 -3.81
CA VAL A 96 -18.42 -15.10 -3.09
C VAL A 96 -18.42 -15.45 -1.61
N THR A 97 -17.24 -15.57 -1.01
CA THR A 97 -17.06 -15.67 0.43
C THR A 97 -16.28 -14.44 0.91
N THR A 98 -16.86 -13.70 1.85
CA THR A 98 -16.24 -12.54 2.51
C THR A 98 -15.70 -12.94 3.89
N ILE A 99 -15.11 -11.96 4.58
CA ILE A 99 -14.56 -12.17 5.93
C ILE A 99 -15.62 -12.64 6.93
N GLU A 100 -16.84 -12.15 6.82
CA GLU A 100 -17.98 -12.53 7.65
C GLU A 100 -18.46 -13.96 7.35
N GLY A 101 -18.18 -14.47 6.14
CA GLY A 101 -18.62 -15.78 5.69
C GLY A 101 -17.83 -16.94 6.27
N ILE A 102 -16.61 -16.71 6.75
CA ILE A 102 -15.75 -17.78 7.30
C ILE A 102 -15.87 -17.94 8.82
N GLY A 103 -16.38 -16.93 9.51
CA GLY A 103 -16.49 -16.92 10.97
C GLY A 103 -16.77 -15.54 11.55
N SER A 104 -17.31 -15.50 12.76
CA SER A 104 -17.63 -14.26 13.49
C SER A 104 -17.49 -14.46 15.01
N MET A 105 -17.51 -13.38 15.79
CA MET A 105 -17.58 -13.47 17.25
C MET A 105 -18.88 -14.08 17.76
N ALA A 106 -19.99 -13.89 17.04
CA ALA A 106 -21.30 -14.45 17.41
C ALA A 106 -21.39 -15.96 17.13
N THR A 107 -20.52 -16.48 16.26
CA THR A 107 -20.45 -17.89 15.89
C THR A 107 -19.10 -18.46 16.32
N LYS A 108 -18.42 -19.18 15.43
CA LYS A 108 -17.09 -19.74 15.65
C LYS A 108 -16.09 -18.92 14.83
N LEU A 109 -14.98 -18.56 15.45
CA LEU A 109 -13.86 -17.96 14.73
C LEU A 109 -13.20 -19.01 13.83
N HIS A 110 -12.89 -18.61 12.60
CA HIS A 110 -12.02 -19.43 11.76
C HIS A 110 -10.59 -19.39 12.32
N PRO A 111 -9.80 -20.49 12.26
CA PRO A 111 -8.42 -20.49 12.72
C PRO A 111 -7.55 -19.37 12.13
N VAL A 112 -7.79 -18.97 10.88
CA VAL A 112 -7.08 -17.83 10.25
C VAL A 112 -7.40 -16.50 10.92
N GLN A 113 -8.64 -16.29 11.38
CA GLN A 113 -9.05 -15.09 12.13
C GLN A 113 -8.48 -15.10 13.54
N GLU A 114 -8.53 -16.25 14.21
CA GLU A 114 -8.00 -16.43 15.56
C GLU A 114 -6.50 -16.16 15.62
N ARG A 115 -5.71 -16.80 14.73
CA ARG A 115 -4.25 -16.75 14.81
C ARG A 115 -3.70 -15.36 14.53
N ILE A 116 -4.23 -14.63 13.55
CA ILE A 116 -3.78 -13.25 13.27
C ILE A 116 -4.13 -12.29 14.40
N ALA A 117 -5.26 -12.50 15.09
CA ALA A 117 -5.63 -11.68 16.23
C ALA A 117 -4.71 -11.97 17.42
N LYS A 118 -4.63 -13.24 17.84
CA LYS A 118 -3.85 -13.68 19.00
C LYS A 118 -2.33 -13.51 18.82
N SER A 119 -1.81 -13.53 17.59
CA SER A 119 -0.39 -13.29 17.30
C SER A 119 -0.01 -11.81 17.24
N HIS A 120 -0.93 -10.90 17.56
CA HIS A 120 -0.75 -9.44 17.45
C HIS A 120 -0.54 -8.96 15.99
N GLY A 121 -1.07 -9.72 15.03
CA GLY A 121 -1.05 -9.42 13.60
C GLY A 121 -2.05 -8.34 13.17
N SER A 122 -2.85 -7.81 14.10
CA SER A 122 -3.79 -6.71 13.85
C SER A 122 -3.56 -5.54 14.81
N GLN A 123 -3.39 -4.34 14.25
CA GLN A 123 -3.27 -3.07 14.96
C GLN A 123 -4.48 -2.18 14.64
N CYS A 124 -4.40 -1.32 13.60
CA CYS A 124 -5.56 -0.51 13.21
C CYS A 124 -6.71 -1.35 12.69
N GLY A 125 -6.42 -2.53 12.12
CA GLY A 125 -7.36 -3.56 11.69
C GLY A 125 -7.92 -3.43 10.27
N PHE A 126 -7.66 -2.32 9.58
CA PHE A 126 -8.33 -2.06 8.29
C PHE A 126 -7.89 -2.99 7.16
N CYS A 127 -6.62 -3.42 7.15
CA CYS A 127 -6.11 -4.41 6.19
C CYS A 127 -6.39 -5.86 6.60
N THR A 128 -6.77 -6.11 7.86
CA THR A 128 -6.88 -7.46 8.43
C THR A 128 -7.89 -8.34 7.67
N PRO A 129 -9.09 -7.87 7.29
CA PRO A 129 -10.02 -8.65 6.48
C PRO A 129 -9.40 -9.15 5.16
N GLY A 130 -8.73 -8.27 4.42
CA GLY A 130 -8.10 -8.62 3.16
C GLY A 130 -6.96 -9.63 3.30
N ILE A 131 -6.17 -9.53 4.37
CA ILE A 131 -5.08 -10.47 4.67
C ILE A 131 -5.62 -11.84 5.10
N VAL A 132 -6.66 -11.85 5.94
CA VAL A 132 -7.35 -13.08 6.33
C VAL A 132 -7.91 -13.79 5.10
N MET A 133 -8.55 -13.07 4.18
CA MET A 133 -9.11 -13.69 2.98
C MET A 133 -8.04 -14.22 2.01
N SER A 134 -6.88 -13.57 1.90
CA SER A 134 -5.74 -14.12 1.14
C SER A 134 -5.23 -15.42 1.76
N MET A 135 -5.04 -15.46 3.08
CA MET A 135 -4.58 -16.67 3.79
C MET A 135 -5.63 -17.80 3.73
N TYR A 136 -6.91 -17.44 3.86
CA TYR A 136 -8.02 -18.37 3.73
C TYR A 136 -8.03 -18.99 2.32
N ALA A 137 -7.92 -18.18 1.27
CA ALA A 137 -7.83 -18.67 -0.10
C ALA A 137 -6.63 -19.61 -0.32
N LEU A 138 -5.47 -19.30 0.27
CA LEU A 138 -4.32 -20.20 0.24
C LEU A 138 -4.64 -21.55 0.88
N LEU A 139 -5.19 -21.58 2.11
CA LEU A 139 -5.51 -22.83 2.82
C LEU A 139 -6.60 -23.67 2.12
N ARG A 140 -7.52 -23.02 1.40
CA ARG A 140 -8.54 -23.70 0.60
C ARG A 140 -7.98 -24.45 -0.61
N ASN A 141 -6.82 -24.01 -1.13
CA ASN A 141 -6.13 -24.67 -2.24
C ASN A 141 -4.98 -25.57 -1.76
N LYS A 142 -4.33 -25.21 -0.65
CA LYS A 142 -3.17 -25.91 -0.09
C LYS A 142 -3.28 -25.93 1.44
N PRO A 143 -3.89 -26.98 2.03
CA PRO A 143 -4.10 -27.07 3.49
C PRO A 143 -2.83 -27.08 4.34
N THR A 144 -1.68 -27.43 3.75
CA THR A 144 -0.36 -27.40 4.42
C THR A 144 0.65 -26.66 3.53
N PRO A 145 0.62 -25.32 3.52
CA PRO A 145 1.50 -24.49 2.69
C PRO A 145 2.94 -24.49 3.22
N THR A 146 3.87 -23.97 2.43
CA THR A 146 5.22 -23.55 2.85
C THR A 146 5.22 -22.07 3.22
N MET A 147 6.29 -21.58 3.83
CA MET A 147 6.44 -20.14 4.06
C MET A 147 6.48 -19.32 2.76
N ALA A 148 7.03 -19.88 1.68
CA ALA A 148 7.05 -19.21 0.37
C ALA A 148 5.65 -19.02 -0.20
N ASP A 149 4.76 -20.00 -0.03
CA ASP A 149 3.36 -19.87 -0.47
C ASP A 149 2.63 -18.77 0.33
N VAL A 150 2.91 -18.67 1.63
CA VAL A 150 2.32 -17.64 2.52
C VAL A 150 2.79 -16.25 2.11
N GLU A 151 4.08 -16.07 1.82
CA GLU A 151 4.62 -14.81 1.32
C GLU A 151 4.02 -14.42 -0.04
N GLU A 152 3.92 -15.37 -0.98
CA GLU A 152 3.32 -15.13 -2.30
C GLU A 152 1.84 -14.70 -2.20
N ALA A 153 1.08 -15.34 -1.31
CA ALA A 153 -0.32 -15.02 -1.06
C ALA A 153 -0.53 -13.57 -0.56
N PHE A 154 0.52 -12.94 -0.01
CA PHE A 154 0.48 -11.57 0.50
C PHE A 154 1.16 -10.53 -0.39
N HIS A 155 1.69 -10.90 -1.56
CA HIS A 155 2.28 -9.93 -2.50
C HIS A 155 1.32 -8.78 -2.85
N GLY A 156 0.00 -9.03 -2.85
CA GLY A 156 -1.04 -8.03 -3.12
C GLY A 156 -1.71 -7.42 -1.89
N ASN A 157 -1.16 -7.59 -0.69
CA ASN A 157 -1.75 -7.08 0.56
C ASN A 157 -0.82 -6.09 1.26
N LEU A 158 -1.30 -4.88 1.52
CA LEU A 158 -0.53 -3.85 2.22
C LEU A 158 -0.96 -3.68 3.68
N CYS A 159 0.03 -3.56 4.57
CA CYS A 159 -0.16 -3.17 5.96
C CYS A 159 0.79 -2.05 6.34
N ARG A 160 0.24 -0.93 6.83
CA ARG A 160 1.03 0.23 7.27
C ARG A 160 1.45 0.19 8.75
N CYS A 161 0.87 -0.70 9.55
CA CYS A 161 0.99 -0.68 11.01
C CYS A 161 1.97 -1.72 11.58
N THR A 162 1.88 -2.97 11.13
CA THR A 162 2.45 -4.12 11.85
C THR A 162 3.90 -4.44 11.50
N GLY A 163 4.41 -3.89 10.39
CA GLY A 163 5.68 -4.32 9.81
C GLY A 163 5.67 -5.78 9.34
N TYR A 164 4.48 -6.36 9.10
CA TYR A 164 4.21 -7.74 8.63
C TYR A 164 4.66 -8.89 9.54
N ARG A 165 5.73 -8.72 10.34
CA ARG A 165 6.31 -9.76 11.20
C ARG A 165 5.28 -10.57 12.00
N PRO A 166 4.38 -9.99 12.82
CA PRO A 166 3.44 -10.78 13.62
C PRO A 166 2.37 -11.51 12.80
N ILE A 167 2.10 -11.07 11.56
CA ILE A 167 1.19 -11.74 10.62
C ILE A 167 1.86 -13.01 10.11
N LEU A 168 3.10 -12.88 9.62
CA LEU A 168 3.88 -14.01 9.12
C LEU A 168 4.17 -15.03 10.23
N GLU A 169 4.55 -14.60 11.44
CA GLU A 169 4.76 -15.50 12.57
C GLU A 169 3.48 -16.23 13.00
N GLY A 170 2.34 -15.52 13.04
CA GLY A 170 1.05 -16.14 13.35
C GLY A 170 0.68 -17.21 12.34
N TYR A 171 0.84 -16.94 11.04
CA TYR A 171 0.48 -17.87 9.97
C TYR A 171 1.53 -18.93 9.65
N LYS A 172 2.80 -18.75 10.07
CA LYS A 172 3.83 -19.80 10.03
C LYS A 172 3.36 -21.08 10.72
N THR A 173 2.47 -20.97 11.71
CA THR A 173 1.88 -22.13 12.41
C THR A 173 0.96 -23.00 11.55
N PHE A 174 0.58 -22.57 10.34
CA PHE A 174 -0.10 -23.40 9.35
C PHE A 174 0.87 -24.12 8.40
N THR A 175 2.14 -23.72 8.35
CA THR A 175 3.08 -24.20 7.34
C THR A 175 3.78 -25.49 7.73
N LYS A 176 4.40 -26.16 6.76
CA LYS A 176 5.26 -27.34 6.99
C LYS A 176 6.39 -27.05 7.99
N GLU A 177 6.99 -25.86 7.90
CA GLU A 177 8.13 -25.43 8.71
C GLU A 177 7.74 -25.03 10.14
N GLY A 178 6.49 -24.62 10.36
CA GLY A 178 5.96 -24.28 11.70
C GLY A 178 5.11 -25.37 12.34
N GLY A 179 5.01 -26.55 11.71
CA GLY A 179 4.05 -27.58 12.08
C GLY A 179 4.27 -28.21 13.46
N CYS A 180 3.34 -27.94 14.38
CA CYS A 180 2.91 -28.89 15.42
C CYS A 180 1.67 -29.69 14.97
N CYS A 181 1.03 -29.32 13.85
CA CYS A 181 -0.25 -29.90 13.39
C CYS A 181 -0.27 -30.17 11.88
N GLY A 182 0.42 -31.20 11.41
CA GLY A 182 0.32 -31.61 10.00
C GLY A 182 1.20 -32.79 9.55
N GLY A 183 2.27 -33.11 10.28
CA GLY A 183 3.00 -34.37 10.09
C GLY A 183 2.52 -35.40 11.10
N ARG A 184 1.88 -36.49 10.68
CA ARG A 184 2.07 -37.76 11.39
C ARG A 184 3.56 -38.09 11.24
N GLY A 185 4.38 -37.60 12.16
CA GLY A 185 5.74 -38.06 12.30
C GLY A 185 5.69 -39.57 12.47
N VAL A 186 6.40 -40.27 11.59
CA VAL A 186 6.74 -41.68 11.80
C VAL A 186 7.49 -41.70 13.14
N ASN A 187 6.88 -42.33 14.15
CA ASN A 187 7.19 -42.30 15.58
C ASN A 187 6.41 -41.25 16.38
N GLY A 188 5.22 -41.66 16.85
CA GLY A 188 4.41 -40.88 17.77
C GLY A 188 5.21 -40.36 18.96
N GLY A 189 5.30 -39.04 19.07
CA GLY A 189 6.00 -38.34 20.13
C GLY A 189 5.67 -36.85 20.07
N CYS A 190 4.77 -36.42 20.96
CA CYS A 190 4.45 -35.04 21.23
C CYS A 190 5.69 -34.34 21.83
N CYS A 191 6.11 -33.21 21.25
CA CYS A 191 7.07 -32.23 21.79
C CYS A 191 8.46 -32.74 22.25
N LYS A 192 9.46 -32.65 21.36
CA LYS A 192 10.84 -32.22 21.64
C LYS A 192 11.56 -31.96 20.31
N THR A 193 11.63 -30.71 19.86
CA THR A 193 12.61 -30.34 18.83
C THR A 193 13.99 -30.28 19.48
N ASN A 194 14.89 -31.10 18.95
CA ASN A 194 16.29 -31.21 19.34
C ASN A 194 16.97 -29.84 19.41
N GLY A 195 17.58 -29.56 20.56
CA GLY A 195 18.60 -28.55 20.70
C GLY A 195 19.82 -28.93 19.86
N SER A 196 20.28 -28.00 19.02
CA SER A 196 21.67 -27.97 18.60
C SER A 196 22.50 -27.45 19.77
N THR A 197 23.28 -28.35 20.35
CA THR A 197 24.30 -28.14 21.37
C THR A 197 25.25 -26.98 21.01
N GLY A 198 25.42 -26.02 21.92
CA GLY A 198 26.54 -25.09 21.90
C GLY A 198 26.33 -23.82 22.71
N LEU A 199 26.70 -23.90 24.00
CA LEU A 199 26.97 -22.84 25.00
C LEU A 199 25.92 -22.71 26.11
N GLY A 200 26.37 -23.08 27.31
CA GLY A 200 25.56 -23.23 28.51
C GLY A 200 24.90 -21.94 28.96
N SER A 201 23.64 -22.07 29.35
CA SER A 201 22.98 -21.15 30.26
C SER A 201 22.23 -21.97 31.30
N SER A 202 22.42 -21.54 32.54
CA SER A 202 21.77 -21.97 33.78
C SER A 202 20.24 -21.89 33.71
N GLU A 203 19.59 -22.59 34.65
CA GLU A 203 18.15 -22.82 34.82
C GLU A 203 17.24 -21.58 35.01
N GLU A 204 17.31 -20.53 34.18
CA GLU A 204 16.47 -19.33 34.33
C GLU A 204 15.71 -18.82 33.08
N ASP A 205 15.78 -19.49 31.93
CA ASP A 205 15.19 -18.95 30.68
C ASP A 205 13.84 -19.60 30.28
N GLU A 206 12.81 -19.45 31.14
CA GLU A 206 11.41 -19.53 30.66
C GLU A 206 11.08 -18.23 29.90
N GLY A 207 11.56 -18.12 28.66
CA GLY A 207 11.31 -16.96 27.81
C GLY A 207 9.81 -16.73 27.60
N THR A 208 9.27 -15.62 28.12
CA THR A 208 7.86 -15.25 27.97
C THR A 208 7.54 -14.96 26.50
N SER A 209 6.73 -15.80 25.85
CA SER A 209 6.27 -15.59 24.47
C SER A 209 5.24 -14.45 24.38
N LEU A 210 5.13 -13.78 23.23
CA LEU A 210 4.06 -12.79 22.98
C LEU A 210 2.67 -13.45 22.86
N PHE A 211 2.63 -14.72 22.45
CA PHE A 211 1.41 -15.51 22.31
C PHE A 211 1.73 -17.01 22.46
N ASN A 212 0.75 -17.80 22.89
CA ASN A 212 0.90 -19.24 23.03
C ASN A 212 0.28 -19.96 21.82
N THR A 213 1.10 -20.70 21.06
CA THR A 213 0.63 -21.47 19.90
C THR A 213 -0.21 -22.67 20.28
N ALA A 214 -0.09 -23.17 21.51
CA ALA A 214 -0.92 -24.27 22.02
C ALA A 214 -2.40 -23.87 22.19
N ASP A 215 -2.69 -22.57 22.30
CA ASP A 215 -4.05 -22.04 22.44
C ASP A 215 -4.78 -21.87 21.10
N PHE A 216 -4.15 -22.26 19.98
CA PHE A 216 -4.73 -22.12 18.65
C PHE A 216 -5.59 -23.32 18.29
N THR A 217 -6.78 -23.03 17.77
CA THR A 217 -7.65 -24.06 17.22
C THR A 217 -6.96 -24.73 16.02
N PRO A 218 -6.92 -26.08 15.95
CA PRO A 218 -6.45 -26.78 14.77
C PRO A 218 -7.29 -26.43 13.53
N TYR A 219 -6.65 -26.44 12.36
CA TYR A 219 -7.36 -26.28 11.09
C TYR A 219 -8.00 -27.60 10.68
N ASP A 220 -9.29 -27.57 10.38
CA ASP A 220 -10.05 -28.72 9.90
C ASP A 220 -10.71 -28.37 8.55
N PRO A 221 -10.11 -28.79 7.42
CA PRO A 221 -10.64 -28.52 6.08
C PRO A 221 -12.04 -29.09 5.82
N THR A 222 -12.53 -30.02 6.66
CA THR A 222 -13.86 -30.64 6.47
C THR A 222 -15.00 -29.75 6.99
N GLN A 223 -14.68 -28.74 7.81
CA GLN A 223 -15.65 -27.79 8.36
C GLN A 223 -15.78 -26.51 7.53
N GLU A 224 -15.17 -26.48 6.35
CA GLU A 224 -15.21 -25.33 5.46
C GLU A 224 -16.60 -25.09 4.87
N VAL A 225 -16.86 -23.83 4.49
CA VAL A 225 -18.10 -23.45 3.81
C VAL A 225 -18.22 -24.26 2.53
N ILE A 226 -19.29 -25.08 2.47
CA ILE A 226 -19.59 -25.91 1.30
C ILE A 226 -19.88 -25.03 0.08
N PHE A 227 -19.51 -25.51 -1.10
CA PHE A 227 -19.95 -24.87 -2.33
C PHE A 227 -21.47 -25.04 -2.48
N PRO A 228 -22.24 -23.99 -2.83
CA PRO A 228 -23.69 -24.08 -2.92
C PRO A 228 -24.14 -25.20 -3.88
N PRO A 229 -24.86 -26.24 -3.41
CA PRO A 229 -25.29 -27.35 -4.27
C PRO A 229 -26.19 -26.90 -5.42
N GLU A 230 -27.02 -25.87 -5.17
CA GLU A 230 -27.88 -25.26 -6.19
C GLU A 230 -27.07 -24.72 -7.38
N LEU A 231 -25.91 -24.06 -7.13
CA LEU A 231 -25.04 -23.60 -8.22
C LEU A 231 -24.49 -24.76 -9.04
N MET A 232 -24.15 -25.90 -8.42
CA MET A 232 -23.68 -27.07 -9.17
C MET A 232 -24.76 -27.62 -10.10
N ILE A 233 -26.01 -27.64 -9.65
CA ILE A 233 -27.16 -28.10 -10.44
C ILE A 233 -27.42 -27.12 -11.59
N LEU A 234 -27.49 -25.82 -11.29
CA LEU A 234 -27.72 -24.79 -12.29
C LEU A 234 -26.62 -24.79 -13.36
N CYS A 235 -25.35 -24.91 -12.98
CA CYS A 235 -24.23 -24.98 -13.94
C CYS A 235 -24.24 -26.25 -14.81
N LYS A 236 -24.92 -27.33 -14.38
CA LYS A 236 -25.05 -28.58 -15.15
C LYS A 236 -26.27 -28.59 -16.07
N ASN A 237 -27.39 -28.05 -15.59
CA ASN A 237 -28.70 -28.18 -16.23
C ASN A 237 -29.04 -26.99 -17.12
N GLU A 238 -28.63 -25.78 -16.74
CA GLU A 238 -28.81 -24.57 -17.51
C GLU A 238 -27.48 -24.26 -18.20
N GLY A 239 -27.30 -24.74 -19.44
CA GLY A 239 -26.25 -24.19 -20.29
C GLY A 239 -26.45 -22.68 -20.34
N SER A 240 -25.44 -21.90 -19.94
CA SER A 240 -25.63 -20.48 -19.66
C SER A 240 -26.29 -19.80 -20.85
N LEU A 241 -27.49 -19.23 -20.62
CA LEU A 241 -28.10 -18.32 -21.58
C LEU A 241 -27.15 -17.12 -21.75
N PRO A 242 -27.06 -16.52 -22.95
CA PRO A 242 -26.30 -15.29 -23.11
C PRO A 242 -26.90 -14.19 -22.23
N LEU A 243 -26.06 -13.36 -21.60
CA LEU A 243 -26.50 -12.37 -20.62
C LEU A 243 -26.42 -10.95 -21.19
N CYS A 244 -27.45 -10.14 -20.97
CA CYS A 244 -27.48 -8.72 -21.33
C CYS A 244 -27.92 -7.89 -20.12
N PHE A 245 -27.01 -7.09 -19.60
CA PHE A 245 -27.28 -6.17 -18.50
C PHE A 245 -27.16 -4.72 -18.96
N ARG A 246 -28.10 -3.88 -18.55
CA ARG A 246 -28.16 -2.47 -18.95
C ARG A 246 -28.16 -1.60 -17.71
N GLY A 247 -27.08 -0.84 -17.52
CA GLY A 247 -26.99 0.20 -16.51
C GLY A 247 -27.39 1.56 -17.06
N GLU A 248 -27.06 2.62 -16.32
CA GLU A 248 -27.38 4.00 -16.71
C GLU A 248 -26.67 4.44 -18.00
N ARG A 249 -25.42 4.01 -18.20
CA ARG A 249 -24.56 4.46 -19.32
C ARG A 249 -23.90 3.32 -20.11
N THR A 250 -23.89 2.12 -19.56
CA THR A 250 -23.11 0.98 -20.05
C THR A 250 -24.01 -0.23 -20.23
N THR A 251 -23.85 -0.95 -21.33
CA THR A 251 -24.46 -2.25 -21.60
C THR A 251 -23.39 -3.35 -21.54
N TRP A 252 -23.65 -4.39 -20.76
CA TRP A 252 -22.80 -5.58 -20.65
C TRP A 252 -23.41 -6.73 -21.45
N LEU A 253 -22.63 -7.30 -22.36
CA LEU A 253 -23.00 -8.44 -23.17
C LEU A 253 -22.06 -9.60 -22.86
N GLN A 254 -22.63 -10.75 -22.48
CA GLN A 254 -21.88 -11.97 -22.18
C GLN A 254 -22.41 -13.13 -23.04
N PRO A 255 -21.88 -13.27 -24.27
CA PRO A 255 -22.18 -14.40 -25.14
C PRO A 255 -21.65 -15.72 -24.57
N THR A 256 -22.23 -16.83 -24.99
CA THR A 256 -21.84 -18.17 -24.51
C THR A 256 -21.12 -19.01 -25.55
N THR A 257 -21.14 -18.59 -26.81
CA THR A 257 -20.40 -19.21 -27.91
C THR A 257 -19.48 -18.21 -28.59
N LEU A 258 -18.41 -18.71 -29.20
CA LEU A 258 -17.46 -17.90 -29.96
C LEU A 258 -18.13 -17.19 -31.14
N ASP A 259 -19.01 -17.86 -31.89
CA ASP A 259 -19.75 -17.26 -33.02
C ASP A 259 -20.61 -16.07 -32.58
N GLN A 260 -21.37 -16.21 -31.49
CA GLN A 260 -22.14 -15.07 -30.94
C GLN A 260 -21.23 -13.91 -30.55
N PHE A 261 -20.09 -14.20 -29.93
CA PHE A 261 -19.12 -13.17 -29.54
C PHE A 261 -18.51 -12.44 -30.72
N LEU A 262 -18.11 -13.16 -31.77
CA LEU A 262 -17.56 -12.57 -32.99
C LEU A 262 -18.59 -11.72 -33.74
N ARG A 263 -19.85 -12.17 -33.83
CA ARG A 263 -20.95 -11.37 -34.40
C ARG A 263 -21.18 -10.09 -33.61
N ARG A 264 -21.25 -10.15 -32.28
CA ARG A 264 -21.39 -8.95 -31.45
C ARG A 264 -20.20 -8.02 -31.55
N LYS A 265 -18.98 -8.55 -31.65
CA LYS A 265 -17.78 -7.73 -31.86
C LYS A 265 -17.78 -7.06 -33.24
N TRP A 266 -18.35 -7.71 -34.25
CA TRP A 266 -18.54 -7.14 -35.58
C TRP A 266 -19.60 -6.04 -35.61
N GLU A 267 -20.73 -6.24 -34.93
CA GLU A 267 -21.80 -5.25 -34.78
C GLU A 267 -21.36 -4.04 -33.94
N HIS A 268 -20.56 -4.28 -32.91
CA HIS A 268 -20.00 -3.27 -32.01
C HIS A 268 -18.46 -3.31 -32.02
N PRO A 269 -17.80 -2.85 -33.09
CA PRO A 269 -16.34 -2.83 -33.19
C PRO A 269 -15.66 -1.97 -32.12
N GLU A 270 -16.37 -0.99 -31.57
CA GLU A 270 -15.94 -0.16 -30.45
C GLU A 270 -16.09 -0.82 -29.08
N ALA A 271 -16.86 -1.92 -28.97
CA ALA A 271 -17.13 -2.58 -27.69
C ALA A 271 -15.83 -3.03 -27.04
N ARG A 272 -15.71 -2.72 -25.74
CA ARG A 272 -14.52 -3.04 -24.95
C ARG A 272 -14.63 -4.48 -24.44
N VAL A 273 -13.63 -5.30 -24.77
CA VAL A 273 -13.56 -6.67 -24.26
C VAL A 273 -13.05 -6.65 -22.81
N VAL A 274 -13.83 -7.20 -21.88
CA VAL A 274 -13.49 -7.24 -20.45
C VAL A 274 -13.44 -8.68 -19.96
N VAL A 275 -12.27 -9.08 -19.43
CA VAL A 275 -12.08 -10.36 -18.73
C VAL A 275 -11.90 -10.10 -17.24
N GLY A 276 -10.68 -9.79 -16.79
CA GLY A 276 -10.37 -9.53 -15.38
C GLY A 276 -10.64 -8.09 -14.90
N ASN A 277 -10.96 -7.17 -15.82
CA ASN A 277 -11.19 -5.75 -15.55
C ASN A 277 -10.02 -4.98 -14.88
N THR A 278 -8.84 -5.58 -14.75
CA THR A 278 -7.68 -5.00 -14.03
C THR A 278 -7.02 -3.82 -14.74
N GLU A 279 -7.40 -3.52 -15.98
CA GLU A 279 -7.01 -2.31 -16.71
C GLU A 279 -8.24 -1.43 -16.98
N VAL A 280 -9.31 -2.00 -17.54
CA VAL A 280 -10.54 -1.25 -17.87
C VAL A 280 -11.15 -0.59 -16.63
N GLY A 281 -11.11 -1.26 -15.47
CA GLY A 281 -11.54 -0.67 -14.20
C GLY A 281 -10.71 0.56 -13.81
N ILE A 282 -9.41 0.55 -14.07
CA ILE A 282 -8.52 1.70 -13.85
C ILE A 282 -8.83 2.84 -14.83
N GLU A 283 -9.03 2.51 -16.11
CA GLU A 283 -9.40 3.47 -17.15
C GLU A 283 -10.73 4.17 -16.83
N VAL A 284 -11.73 3.42 -16.35
CA VAL A 284 -13.03 3.98 -15.95
C VAL A 284 -12.89 4.83 -14.69
N LYS A 285 -12.23 4.31 -13.65
CA LYS A 285 -12.14 4.98 -12.34
C LYS A 285 -11.28 6.23 -12.36
N PHE A 286 -10.06 6.13 -12.91
CA PHE A 286 -9.03 7.17 -12.79
C PHE A 286 -8.78 7.94 -14.09
N LYS A 287 -9.06 7.36 -15.26
CA LYS A 287 -8.91 8.04 -16.57
C LYS A 287 -10.22 8.57 -17.14
N ASN A 288 -11.33 8.41 -16.41
CA ASN A 288 -12.66 8.90 -16.78
C ASN A 288 -13.17 8.37 -18.12
N MET A 289 -12.69 7.21 -18.55
CA MET A 289 -13.16 6.59 -19.78
C MET A 289 -14.56 6.00 -19.58
N VAL A 290 -15.41 6.12 -20.59
CA VAL A 290 -16.75 5.52 -20.61
C VAL A 290 -16.81 4.56 -21.78
N TYR A 291 -17.24 3.33 -21.51
CA TYR A 291 -17.37 2.27 -22.50
C TYR A 291 -18.83 1.87 -22.62
N PRO A 292 -19.59 2.42 -23.59
CA PRO A 292 -21.03 2.21 -23.69
C PRO A 292 -21.43 0.74 -23.87
N VAL A 293 -20.57 -0.07 -24.48
CA VAL A 293 -20.76 -1.50 -24.67
C VAL A 293 -19.52 -2.25 -24.18
N ILE A 294 -19.74 -3.21 -23.28
CA ILE A 294 -18.76 -4.17 -22.80
C ILE A 294 -19.11 -5.56 -23.33
N LEU A 295 -18.11 -6.25 -23.87
CA LEU A 295 -18.20 -7.65 -24.28
C LEU A 295 -17.37 -8.53 -23.35
N ALA A 296 -18.01 -9.49 -22.68
CA ALA A 296 -17.36 -10.38 -21.73
C ALA A 296 -17.25 -11.81 -22.30
N PRO A 297 -16.03 -12.30 -22.58
CA PRO A 297 -15.82 -13.62 -23.18
C PRO A 297 -15.71 -14.76 -22.15
N ALA A 298 -16.07 -14.53 -20.89
CA ALA A 298 -15.77 -15.44 -19.79
C ALA A 298 -16.34 -16.87 -19.98
N PHE A 299 -17.43 -17.02 -20.73
CA PHE A 299 -18.08 -18.31 -21.00
C PHE A 299 -17.61 -19.02 -22.28
N ILE A 300 -16.70 -18.41 -23.04
CA ILE A 300 -16.24 -18.94 -24.33
C ILE A 300 -15.10 -19.93 -24.09
N GLN A 301 -15.33 -21.19 -24.41
CA GLN A 301 -14.40 -22.29 -24.12
C GLN A 301 -13.08 -22.13 -24.88
N GLU A 302 -13.13 -21.73 -26.15
CA GLU A 302 -11.97 -21.56 -27.01
C GLU A 302 -11.01 -20.48 -26.49
N LEU A 303 -11.54 -19.44 -25.85
CA LEU A 303 -10.74 -18.38 -25.24
C LEU A 303 -10.13 -18.78 -23.89
N ASN A 304 -10.55 -19.90 -23.30
CA ASN A 304 -10.01 -20.44 -22.05
C ASN A 304 -9.26 -21.77 -22.24
N ALA A 305 -9.13 -22.25 -23.48
CA ALA A 305 -8.51 -23.53 -23.78
C ALA A 305 -6.98 -23.47 -23.62
N VAL A 306 -6.40 -24.58 -23.15
CA VAL A 306 -4.97 -24.82 -23.17
C VAL A 306 -4.71 -26.06 -24.02
N THR A 307 -3.81 -25.96 -24.99
CA THR A 307 -3.50 -27.08 -25.90
C THR A 307 -1.99 -27.22 -26.05
N HIS A 308 -1.47 -28.40 -25.71
CA HIS A 308 -0.08 -28.77 -25.97
C HIS A 308 0.07 -29.11 -27.46
N LYS A 309 1.03 -28.46 -28.12
CA LYS A 309 1.43 -28.70 -29.51
C LYS A 309 2.82 -29.32 -29.53
N GLU A 310 3.22 -29.81 -30.69
CA GLU A 310 4.55 -30.42 -30.88
C GLU A 310 5.69 -29.41 -30.69
N ASP A 311 5.43 -28.14 -30.97
CA ASP A 311 6.41 -27.04 -30.98
C ASP A 311 6.16 -25.97 -29.89
N GLY A 312 5.22 -26.20 -28.97
CA GLY A 312 4.94 -25.27 -27.87
C GLY A 312 3.59 -25.51 -27.18
N ILE A 313 3.12 -24.51 -26.45
CA ILE A 313 1.84 -24.54 -25.75
C ILE A 313 0.98 -23.37 -26.23
N MET A 314 -0.27 -23.67 -26.58
CA MET A 314 -1.26 -22.68 -26.97
C MET A 314 -2.18 -22.34 -25.79
N PHE A 315 -2.31 -21.07 -25.48
CA PHE A 315 -3.23 -20.54 -24.47
C PHE A 315 -4.30 -19.69 -25.13
N GLY A 316 -5.57 -19.93 -24.78
CA GLY A 316 -6.67 -19.03 -25.10
C GLY A 316 -6.47 -17.65 -24.45
N ALA A 317 -6.95 -16.61 -25.11
CA ALA A 317 -6.67 -15.23 -24.68
C ALA A 317 -7.32 -14.82 -23.35
N ALA A 318 -8.37 -15.51 -22.91
CA ALA A 318 -9.02 -15.30 -21.62
C ALA A 318 -8.42 -16.15 -20.47
N CYS A 319 -7.46 -17.04 -20.75
CA CYS A 319 -6.70 -17.73 -19.71
C CYS A 319 -6.07 -16.72 -18.74
N THR A 320 -6.20 -16.98 -17.44
CA THR A 320 -5.67 -16.08 -16.42
C THR A 320 -4.16 -16.26 -16.29
N LEU A 321 -3.47 -15.21 -15.82
CA LEU A 321 -2.02 -15.26 -15.62
C LEU A 321 -1.63 -16.32 -14.58
N SER A 322 -2.44 -16.53 -13.53
CA SER A 322 -2.24 -17.62 -12.57
C SER A 322 -2.30 -19.00 -13.23
N HIS A 323 -3.32 -19.25 -14.08
CA HIS A 323 -3.46 -20.54 -14.75
C HIS A 323 -2.35 -20.78 -15.78
N MET A 324 -1.97 -19.75 -16.55
CA MET A 324 -0.80 -19.83 -17.43
C MET A 324 0.47 -20.18 -16.63
N GLY A 325 0.71 -19.50 -15.50
CA GLY A 325 1.86 -19.78 -14.64
C GLY A 325 1.86 -21.21 -14.08
N GLU A 326 0.70 -21.77 -13.75
CA GLU A 326 0.58 -23.16 -13.30
C GLU A 326 0.94 -24.17 -14.38
N VAL A 327 0.34 -24.04 -15.57
CA VAL A 327 0.65 -24.91 -16.72
C VAL A 327 2.14 -24.84 -17.09
N LEU A 328 2.72 -23.63 -17.10
CA LEU A 328 4.12 -23.45 -17.43
C LEU A 328 5.06 -24.04 -16.36
N ARG A 329 4.71 -23.94 -15.07
CA ARG A 329 5.47 -24.61 -13.99
C ARG A 329 5.48 -26.12 -14.18
N GLN A 330 4.32 -26.72 -14.44
CA GLN A 330 4.22 -28.16 -14.70
C GLN A 330 5.01 -28.59 -15.96
N ALA A 331 4.99 -27.77 -17.01
CA ALA A 331 5.77 -28.02 -18.22
C ALA A 331 7.29 -27.94 -17.94
N VAL A 332 7.75 -26.99 -17.12
CA VAL A 332 9.16 -26.87 -16.71
C VAL A 332 9.64 -28.09 -15.93
N GLU A 333 8.78 -28.68 -15.09
CA GLU A 333 9.11 -29.87 -14.31
C GLU A 333 9.19 -31.16 -15.14
N THR A 334 8.52 -31.21 -16.29
CA THR A 334 8.33 -32.44 -17.08
C THR A 334 9.12 -32.47 -18.40
N LEU A 335 9.40 -31.30 -18.98
CA LEU A 335 10.10 -31.19 -20.26
C LEU A 335 11.63 -31.04 -20.08
N PRO A 336 12.42 -31.41 -21.10
CA PRO A 336 13.87 -31.17 -21.10
C PRO A 336 14.21 -29.68 -20.89
N PRO A 337 15.27 -29.34 -20.12
CA PRO A 337 15.62 -27.94 -19.82
C PRO A 337 15.80 -27.04 -21.04
N HIS A 338 16.30 -27.59 -22.15
CA HIS A 338 16.50 -26.83 -23.39
C HIS A 338 15.20 -26.44 -24.10
N GLN A 339 14.05 -27.02 -23.75
CA GLN A 339 12.74 -26.69 -24.32
C GLN A 339 11.97 -25.64 -23.50
N THR A 340 12.47 -25.26 -22.31
CA THR A 340 11.69 -24.51 -21.31
C THR A 340 12.25 -23.13 -20.99
N GLU A 341 13.25 -22.63 -21.73
CA GLU A 341 13.89 -21.32 -21.48
C GLU A 341 12.88 -20.15 -21.58
N VAL A 342 11.97 -20.20 -22.55
CA VAL A 342 10.89 -19.21 -22.72
C VAL A 342 9.92 -19.28 -21.52
N PHE A 343 9.58 -20.48 -21.07
CA PHE A 343 8.64 -20.68 -19.97
C PHE A 343 9.22 -20.17 -18.65
N LEU A 344 10.48 -20.48 -18.36
CA LEU A 344 11.21 -19.96 -17.20
C LEU A 344 11.27 -18.43 -17.21
N SER A 345 11.47 -17.82 -18.38
CA SER A 345 11.48 -16.35 -18.53
C SER A 345 10.11 -15.73 -18.23
N ILE A 346 9.01 -16.36 -18.69
CA ILE A 346 7.65 -15.92 -18.35
C ILE A 346 7.37 -16.07 -16.85
N LEU A 347 7.76 -17.21 -16.25
CA LEU A 347 7.57 -17.46 -14.83
C LEU A 347 8.34 -16.46 -13.95
N GLU A 348 9.56 -16.08 -14.34
CA GLU A 348 10.34 -15.05 -13.64
C GLU A 348 9.64 -13.68 -13.68
N GLN A 349 9.01 -13.31 -14.79
CA GLN A 349 8.24 -12.07 -14.86
C GLN A 349 6.95 -12.17 -14.02
N LEU A 350 6.23 -13.30 -14.09
CA LEU A 350 5.00 -13.53 -13.32
C LEU A 350 5.22 -13.51 -11.80
N ARG A 351 6.38 -13.96 -11.33
CA ARG A 351 6.77 -13.94 -9.92
C ARG A 351 6.65 -12.54 -9.30
N TRP A 352 7.03 -11.52 -10.07
CA TRP A 352 7.02 -10.10 -9.67
C TRP A 352 5.84 -9.32 -10.26
N PHE A 353 4.89 -10.01 -10.90
CA PHE A 353 3.73 -9.40 -11.54
C PHE A 353 2.58 -9.29 -10.55
N ALA A 354 2.35 -8.09 -10.03
CA ALA A 354 1.24 -7.78 -9.13
C ALA A 354 1.14 -8.73 -7.91
N GLY A 355 -0.02 -8.74 -7.24
CA GLY A 355 -0.43 -9.77 -6.29
C GLY A 355 -1.16 -10.96 -6.92
N GLN A 356 -1.34 -12.03 -6.15
CA GLN A 356 -2.09 -13.22 -6.57
C GLN A 356 -3.54 -12.88 -6.97
N GLN A 357 -4.15 -11.92 -6.29
CA GLN A 357 -5.52 -11.45 -6.55
C GLN A 357 -5.69 -10.91 -7.97
N ILE A 358 -4.70 -10.14 -8.46
CA ILE A 358 -4.67 -9.61 -9.82
C ILE A 358 -4.38 -10.74 -10.81
N ARG A 359 -3.36 -11.58 -10.56
CA ARG A 359 -3.01 -12.69 -11.47
C ARG A 359 -4.14 -13.70 -11.66
N ASN A 360 -4.99 -13.88 -10.65
CA ASN A 360 -6.13 -14.80 -10.67
C ASN A 360 -7.24 -14.37 -11.64
N VAL A 361 -7.30 -13.11 -12.05
CA VAL A 361 -8.34 -12.58 -12.95
C VAL A 361 -7.79 -11.91 -14.20
N ALA A 362 -6.58 -11.34 -14.13
CA ALA A 362 -5.90 -10.76 -15.29
C ALA A 362 -5.68 -11.85 -16.35
N ALA A 363 -6.08 -11.55 -17.57
CA ALA A 363 -6.00 -12.50 -18.69
C ALA A 363 -4.77 -12.22 -19.56
N VAL A 364 -4.21 -13.28 -20.14
CA VAL A 364 -3.05 -13.21 -21.05
C VAL A 364 -3.32 -12.23 -22.20
N GLY A 365 -4.47 -12.38 -22.87
CA GLY A 365 -4.86 -11.49 -23.95
C GLY A 365 -5.12 -10.06 -23.50
N GLY A 366 -5.64 -9.87 -22.28
CA GLY A 366 -5.80 -8.54 -21.69
C GLY A 366 -4.46 -7.83 -21.52
N ASN A 367 -3.43 -8.52 -21.03
CA ASN A 367 -2.09 -7.95 -20.89
C ASN A 367 -1.47 -7.57 -22.25
N ILE A 368 -1.59 -8.44 -23.25
CA ILE A 368 -1.07 -8.20 -24.60
C ILE A 368 -1.79 -7.02 -25.26
N MET A 369 -3.13 -7.05 -25.30
CA MET A 369 -3.96 -6.07 -26.02
C MET A 369 -4.03 -4.70 -25.34
N THR A 370 -3.75 -4.63 -24.05
CA THR A 370 -3.55 -3.34 -23.37
C THR A 370 -2.37 -2.57 -23.96
N ALA A 371 -1.36 -3.29 -24.49
CA ALA A 371 -0.20 -2.70 -25.14
C ALA A 371 0.48 -1.61 -24.28
N SER A 372 0.56 -1.86 -22.97
CA SER A 372 1.23 -0.95 -22.04
C SER A 372 2.73 -0.90 -22.35
N PRO A 373 3.35 0.30 -22.42
CA PRO A 373 4.79 0.43 -22.69
C PRO A 373 5.70 -0.28 -21.67
N ILE A 374 5.15 -0.55 -20.48
CA ILE A 374 5.82 -1.13 -19.30
C ILE A 374 5.31 -2.55 -19.01
N SER A 375 4.61 -3.20 -19.96
CA SER A 375 4.19 -4.59 -19.79
C SER A 375 5.41 -5.49 -19.54
N ASP A 376 5.32 -6.35 -18.52
CA ASP A 376 6.38 -7.31 -18.21
C ASP A 376 6.41 -8.54 -19.11
N LEU A 377 5.28 -8.93 -19.72
CA LEU A 377 5.21 -10.12 -20.57
C LEU A 377 5.51 -9.82 -22.04
N ASN A 378 4.94 -8.73 -22.60
CA ASN A 378 5.16 -8.35 -24.00
C ASN A 378 6.63 -8.38 -24.46
N PRO A 379 7.64 -7.89 -23.69
CA PRO A 379 9.03 -8.02 -24.10
C PRO A 379 9.50 -9.47 -24.24
N VAL A 380 9.09 -10.35 -23.33
CA VAL A 380 9.43 -11.78 -23.39
C VAL A 380 8.73 -12.46 -24.56
N LEU A 381 7.44 -12.18 -24.75
CA LEU A 381 6.64 -12.77 -25.83
C LEU A 381 7.15 -12.33 -27.21
N MET A 382 7.56 -11.07 -27.34
CA MET A 382 8.17 -10.51 -28.56
C MET A 382 9.56 -11.09 -28.82
N ALA A 383 10.42 -11.18 -27.80
CA ALA A 383 11.74 -11.79 -27.93
C ALA A 383 11.67 -13.27 -28.30
N ALA A 384 10.67 -14.00 -27.80
CA ALA A 384 10.40 -15.39 -28.16
C ALA A 384 9.74 -15.54 -29.55
N GLY A 385 9.25 -14.45 -30.16
CA GLY A 385 8.53 -14.50 -31.44
C GLY A 385 7.21 -15.27 -31.37
N CYS A 386 6.46 -15.11 -30.28
CA CYS A 386 5.19 -15.83 -30.08
C CYS A 386 4.21 -15.53 -31.22
N LYS A 387 3.42 -16.54 -31.61
CA LYS A 387 2.39 -16.40 -32.65
C LYS A 387 1.04 -16.12 -32.01
N LEU A 388 0.30 -15.18 -32.57
CA LEU A 388 -1.00 -14.72 -32.09
C LEU A 388 -2.05 -15.06 -33.15
N THR A 389 -3.09 -15.78 -32.75
CA THR A 389 -4.23 -16.08 -33.62
C THR A 389 -5.28 -14.99 -33.43
N LEU A 390 -5.47 -14.16 -34.44
CA LEU A 390 -6.53 -13.16 -34.50
C LEU A 390 -7.72 -13.74 -35.24
N MET A 391 -8.94 -13.38 -34.83
CA MET A 391 -10.16 -13.90 -35.43
C MET A 391 -11.26 -12.84 -35.48
N ASP A 392 -11.99 -12.78 -36.59
CA ASP A 392 -13.27 -12.09 -36.73
C ASP A 392 -14.35 -13.11 -37.15
N LYS A 393 -15.56 -12.64 -37.51
CA LYS A 393 -16.65 -13.53 -37.93
C LYS A 393 -16.38 -14.29 -39.25
N ASP A 394 -15.49 -13.78 -40.10
CA ASP A 394 -15.25 -14.27 -41.46
C ASP A 394 -14.04 -15.21 -41.52
N GLY A 395 -13.14 -15.16 -40.53
CA GLY A 395 -12.05 -16.12 -40.42
C GLY A 395 -10.99 -15.76 -39.39
N SER A 396 -9.89 -16.52 -39.40
CA SER A 396 -8.74 -16.29 -38.54
C SER A 396 -7.47 -16.02 -39.35
N ARG A 397 -6.54 -15.28 -38.75
CA ARG A 397 -5.19 -15.05 -39.27
C ARG A 397 -4.18 -15.14 -38.14
N VAL A 398 -2.98 -15.59 -38.46
CA VAL A 398 -1.88 -15.68 -37.50
C VAL A 398 -0.91 -14.53 -37.76
N VAL A 399 -0.58 -13.78 -36.71
CA VAL A 399 0.45 -12.75 -36.73
C VAL A 399 1.56 -13.12 -35.76
N GLN A 400 2.81 -12.78 -36.08
CA GLN A 400 3.93 -12.93 -35.15
C GLN A 400 4.03 -11.68 -34.28
N MET A 401 4.33 -11.85 -32.99
CA MET A 401 4.65 -10.71 -32.12
C MET A 401 6.08 -10.25 -32.39
N ASP A 402 6.21 -9.16 -33.16
CA ASP A 402 7.46 -8.51 -33.52
C ASP A 402 7.35 -6.98 -33.36
N ASP A 403 8.28 -6.21 -33.93
CA ASP A 403 8.26 -4.74 -33.87
C ASP A 403 7.12 -4.10 -34.68
N GLY A 404 6.48 -4.86 -35.58
CA GLY A 404 5.31 -4.41 -36.32
C GLY A 404 4.00 -4.56 -35.54
N PHE A 405 3.97 -5.41 -34.50
CA PHE A 405 2.74 -5.70 -33.77
C PHE A 405 2.20 -4.51 -32.97
N PHE A 406 3.07 -3.74 -32.30
CA PHE A 406 2.69 -2.55 -31.53
C PHE A 406 2.87 -1.29 -32.37
N THR A 407 1.78 -0.83 -32.99
CA THR A 407 1.79 0.26 -33.99
C THR A 407 1.84 1.67 -33.37
N GLY A 408 1.67 1.79 -32.05
CA GLY A 408 1.73 3.06 -31.33
C GLY A 408 1.32 2.91 -29.87
N TYR A 409 1.33 4.02 -29.12
CA TYR A 409 0.98 4.01 -27.69
C TYR A 409 -0.39 3.37 -27.45
N ARG A 410 -0.41 2.22 -26.73
CA ARG A 410 -1.60 1.40 -26.46
C ARG A 410 -2.37 0.96 -27.71
N LYS A 411 -1.68 0.75 -28.84
CA LYS A 411 -2.25 0.27 -30.10
C LYS A 411 -1.55 -0.98 -30.60
N THR A 412 -2.31 -1.83 -31.31
CA THR A 412 -1.83 -3.06 -31.93
C THR A 412 -2.24 -3.12 -33.41
N VAL A 413 -1.79 -4.14 -34.15
CA VAL A 413 -2.22 -4.44 -35.53
C VAL A 413 -3.62 -5.06 -35.67
N VAL A 414 -4.32 -5.26 -34.55
CA VAL A 414 -5.63 -5.91 -34.51
C VAL A 414 -6.68 -4.94 -35.04
N ARG A 415 -7.51 -5.40 -35.99
CA ARG A 415 -8.61 -4.59 -36.55
C ARG A 415 -9.73 -4.44 -35.51
N PRO A 416 -10.54 -3.36 -35.55
CA PRO A 416 -11.59 -3.14 -34.55
C PRO A 416 -12.59 -4.30 -34.37
N GLN A 417 -12.87 -5.06 -35.44
CA GLN A 417 -13.78 -6.22 -35.43
C GLN A 417 -13.09 -7.52 -34.99
N GLU A 418 -11.76 -7.56 -34.97
CA GLU A 418 -10.99 -8.74 -34.59
C GLU A 418 -10.84 -8.85 -33.07
N ILE A 419 -10.65 -10.09 -32.63
CA ILE A 419 -10.24 -10.43 -31.28
C ILE A 419 -8.92 -11.21 -31.31
N LEU A 420 -8.21 -11.24 -30.19
CA LEU A 420 -7.20 -12.25 -29.96
C LEU A 420 -7.89 -13.53 -29.48
N LEU A 421 -7.76 -14.61 -30.23
CA LEU A 421 -8.27 -15.93 -29.85
C LEU A 421 -7.29 -16.67 -28.95
N SER A 422 -6.03 -16.74 -29.37
CA SER A 422 -5.00 -17.50 -28.65
C SER A 422 -3.59 -16.99 -28.92
N ILE A 423 -2.68 -17.33 -28.02
CA ILE A 423 -1.24 -17.18 -28.16
C ILE A 423 -0.58 -18.55 -28.16
N HIS A 424 0.34 -18.77 -29.10
CA HIS A 424 1.23 -19.92 -29.14
C HIS A 424 2.61 -19.52 -28.61
N ILE A 425 2.98 -20.10 -27.47
CA ILE A 425 4.27 -19.89 -26.81
C ILE A 425 5.18 -21.07 -27.19
N PRO A 426 6.25 -20.85 -27.96
CA PRO A 426 7.07 -21.93 -28.50
C PRO A 426 7.97 -22.56 -27.44
N TYR A 427 8.34 -23.84 -27.64
CA TYR A 427 9.49 -24.42 -26.97
C TYR A 427 10.79 -23.74 -27.44
N SER A 428 11.76 -23.61 -26.53
CA SER A 428 13.11 -23.17 -26.93
C SER A 428 13.87 -24.28 -27.65
N LYS A 429 14.81 -23.90 -28.52
CA LYS A 429 15.71 -24.83 -29.21
C LYS A 429 16.95 -25.15 -28.37
N LYS A 430 17.64 -26.26 -28.67
CA LYS A 430 18.90 -26.64 -28.00
C LYS A 430 19.98 -25.56 -28.02
N THR A 431 20.04 -24.77 -29.08
CA THR A 431 21.02 -23.69 -29.26
C THR A 431 20.49 -22.32 -28.87
N GLN A 432 19.30 -22.25 -28.26
CA GLN A 432 18.62 -21.01 -27.92
C GLN A 432 18.57 -20.81 -26.40
N PHE A 433 18.88 -19.60 -25.96
CA PHE A 433 18.77 -19.19 -24.56
C PHE A 433 17.89 -17.96 -24.46
N VAL A 434 17.03 -17.94 -23.44
CA VAL A 434 16.08 -16.84 -23.21
C VAL A 434 16.17 -16.42 -21.76
N CYS A 435 16.21 -15.11 -21.52
CA CYS A 435 16.16 -14.52 -20.18
C CYS A 435 15.21 -13.34 -20.15
N ALA A 436 14.58 -13.15 -18.99
CA ALA A 436 13.80 -11.96 -18.70
C ALA A 436 14.36 -11.22 -17.48
N PHE A 437 14.13 -9.92 -17.45
CA PHE A 437 14.55 -9.05 -16.36
C PHE A 437 13.52 -7.96 -16.11
N LYS A 438 13.36 -7.59 -14.83
CA LYS A 438 12.53 -6.49 -14.37
C LYS A 438 13.30 -5.65 -13.35
N GLN A 439 13.17 -4.33 -13.46
CA GLN A 439 13.57 -3.40 -12.42
C GLN A 439 12.42 -2.43 -12.13
N SER A 440 12.07 -2.32 -10.85
CA SER A 440 11.01 -1.48 -10.30
C SER A 440 11.45 -0.86 -8.96
N PRO A 441 10.74 0.17 -8.44
CA PRO A 441 11.02 0.74 -7.12
C PRO A 441 10.93 -0.28 -5.98
N ARG A 442 9.95 -1.19 -6.03
CA ARG A 442 9.78 -2.36 -5.14
C ARG A 442 9.83 -3.65 -5.97
N ARG A 443 10.31 -4.75 -5.38
CA ARG A 443 10.39 -6.06 -6.08
C ARG A 443 9.00 -6.59 -6.47
N GLU A 444 8.10 -6.70 -5.49
CA GLU A 444 6.76 -7.27 -5.68
C GLU A 444 5.72 -6.18 -5.97
N ASP A 445 4.68 -6.51 -6.75
CA ASP A 445 3.49 -5.68 -6.98
C ASP A 445 3.81 -4.22 -7.36
N ASP A 446 4.68 -4.02 -8.34
CA ASP A 446 5.08 -2.68 -8.78
C ASP A 446 5.24 -2.61 -10.30
N ILE A 447 5.12 -1.40 -10.82
CA ILE A 447 5.30 -1.05 -12.22
C ILE A 447 6.80 -1.03 -12.56
N SER A 448 7.14 -1.62 -13.70
CA SER A 448 8.52 -1.65 -14.19
C SER A 448 9.01 -0.27 -14.64
N ILE A 449 10.21 0.11 -14.19
CA ILE A 449 11.00 1.23 -14.72
C ILE A 449 11.58 0.83 -16.08
N VAL A 450 12.24 -0.32 -16.12
CA VAL A 450 12.67 -1.01 -17.35
C VAL A 450 12.42 -2.51 -17.16
N THR A 451 11.89 -3.14 -18.20
CA THR A 451 11.66 -4.59 -18.26
C THR A 451 12.16 -5.09 -19.61
N ALA A 452 12.72 -6.29 -19.66
CA ALA A 452 13.38 -6.79 -20.86
C ALA A 452 13.16 -8.30 -21.05
N GLY A 453 13.01 -8.69 -22.32
CA GLY A 453 13.07 -10.07 -22.77
C GLY A 453 14.18 -10.20 -23.79
N MET A 454 15.10 -11.15 -23.60
CA MET A 454 16.27 -11.33 -24.45
C MET A 454 16.38 -12.78 -24.88
N SER A 455 16.52 -13.02 -26.18
CA SER A 455 16.67 -14.35 -26.78
C SER A 455 17.88 -14.35 -27.72
N VAL A 456 18.76 -15.33 -27.57
CA VAL A 456 19.90 -15.56 -28.47
C VAL A 456 19.86 -17.00 -28.96
N THR A 457 20.09 -17.20 -30.25
CA THR A 457 20.28 -18.52 -30.86
C THR A 457 21.69 -18.59 -31.43
N PHE A 458 22.39 -19.70 -31.20
CA PHE A 458 23.74 -19.93 -31.70
C PHE A 458 23.76 -20.90 -32.88
N THR A 459 24.78 -20.75 -33.72
CA THR A 459 25.14 -21.78 -34.69
C THR A 459 25.51 -23.06 -33.92
N PRO A 460 24.95 -24.24 -34.28
CA PRO A 460 25.11 -25.47 -33.51
C PRO A 460 26.58 -25.82 -33.19
N GLY A 461 26.86 -26.05 -31.91
CA GLY A 461 28.21 -26.43 -31.43
C GLY A 461 29.21 -25.27 -31.35
N THR A 462 28.77 -24.02 -31.52
CA THR A 462 29.64 -22.83 -31.49
C THR A 462 29.09 -21.75 -30.55
N ASP A 463 29.89 -20.70 -30.36
CA ASP A 463 29.53 -19.45 -29.68
C ASP A 463 29.17 -18.32 -30.66
N VAL A 464 28.92 -18.65 -31.94
CA VAL A 464 28.59 -17.67 -32.99
C VAL A 464 27.09 -17.41 -33.02
N VAL A 465 26.70 -16.14 -32.86
CA VAL A 465 25.30 -15.70 -32.85
C VAL A 465 24.66 -15.90 -34.22
N ASP A 466 23.62 -16.73 -34.28
CA ASP A 466 22.77 -16.96 -35.47
C ASP A 466 21.59 -15.98 -35.50
N ASP A 467 20.90 -15.81 -34.36
CA ASP A 467 19.80 -14.87 -34.18
C ASP A 467 19.87 -14.22 -32.80
N LEU A 468 19.46 -12.95 -32.70
CA LEU A 468 19.43 -12.19 -31.46
C LEU A 468 18.22 -11.26 -31.42
N LYS A 469 17.44 -11.33 -30.34
CA LYS A 469 16.29 -10.46 -30.09
C LYS A 469 16.40 -9.86 -28.71
N LEU A 470 16.47 -8.53 -28.66
CA LEU A 470 16.57 -7.75 -27.43
C LEU A 470 15.34 -6.84 -27.34
N SER A 471 14.35 -7.25 -26.57
CA SER A 471 13.10 -6.52 -26.39
C SER A 471 13.06 -5.78 -25.07
N PHE A 472 12.55 -4.54 -25.07
CA PHE A 472 12.48 -3.67 -23.91
C PHE A 472 11.09 -3.02 -23.75
N GLY A 473 10.65 -2.91 -22.50
CA GLY A 473 9.59 -2.03 -22.03
C GLY A 473 10.14 -0.90 -21.16
N GLY A 474 9.42 0.22 -21.07
CA GLY A 474 9.82 1.42 -20.32
C GLY A 474 10.82 2.34 -21.04
N MET A 475 11.26 1.96 -22.24
CA MET A 475 12.24 2.71 -23.06
C MET A 475 11.62 3.45 -24.25
N ALA A 476 10.33 3.27 -24.50
CA ALA A 476 9.59 3.93 -25.59
C ALA A 476 8.09 3.99 -25.24
N PRO A 477 7.25 4.68 -26.04
CA PRO A 477 5.79 4.63 -25.90
C PRO A 477 5.17 3.25 -26.21
N THR A 478 5.96 2.28 -26.67
CA THR A 478 5.56 0.89 -26.93
C THR A 478 6.66 -0.06 -26.45
N THR A 479 6.38 -1.36 -26.40
CA THR A 479 7.43 -2.38 -26.33
C THR A 479 8.20 -2.40 -27.65
N VAL A 480 9.54 -2.40 -27.59
CA VAL A 480 10.40 -2.24 -28.78
C VAL A 480 11.52 -3.28 -28.83
N LEU A 481 12.02 -3.57 -30.04
CA LEU A 481 13.22 -4.36 -30.29
C LEU A 481 14.43 -3.46 -30.59
N ALA A 482 15.59 -3.77 -30.02
CA ALA A 482 16.87 -3.17 -30.40
C ALA A 482 17.40 -3.79 -31.71
N LYS A 483 16.73 -3.49 -32.82
CA LYS A 483 17.00 -4.13 -34.12
C LYS A 483 18.37 -3.77 -34.66
N LYS A 484 18.79 -2.50 -34.52
CA LYS A 484 20.09 -2.06 -35.04
C LYS A 484 21.21 -2.75 -34.27
N THR A 485 21.11 -2.83 -32.96
CA THR A 485 22.07 -3.59 -32.15
C THR A 485 22.04 -5.07 -32.52
N ALA A 486 20.87 -5.71 -32.58
CA ALA A 486 20.77 -7.13 -32.94
C ALA A 486 21.45 -7.46 -34.28
N SER A 487 21.18 -6.67 -35.33
CA SER A 487 21.80 -6.87 -36.64
C SER A 487 23.32 -6.69 -36.64
N ARG A 488 23.86 -5.79 -35.80
CA ARG A 488 25.33 -5.62 -35.66
C ARG A 488 26.01 -6.78 -34.95
N LEU A 489 25.30 -7.48 -34.08
CA LEU A 489 25.83 -8.58 -33.27
C LEU A 489 25.64 -9.95 -33.94
N GLN A 490 24.78 -10.05 -34.95
CA GLN A 490 24.60 -11.28 -35.73
C GLN A 490 25.92 -11.70 -36.40
N GLY A 491 26.25 -13.00 -36.35
CA GLY A 491 27.49 -13.56 -36.88
C GLY A 491 28.74 -13.31 -36.02
N ARG A 492 28.63 -12.57 -34.91
CA ARG A 492 29.73 -12.35 -33.96
C ARG A 492 29.83 -13.52 -32.97
N LYS A 493 31.02 -13.71 -32.38
CA LYS A 493 31.25 -14.65 -31.28
C LYS A 493 30.85 -14.06 -29.94
N TRP A 494 30.33 -14.88 -29.02
CA TRP A 494 29.91 -14.47 -27.68
C TRP A 494 31.10 -14.18 -26.74
N GLY A 495 31.75 -13.04 -26.95
CA GLY A 495 32.93 -12.59 -26.20
C GLY A 495 32.90 -11.12 -25.81
N GLU A 496 33.99 -10.63 -25.22
CA GLU A 496 34.12 -9.27 -24.71
C GLU A 496 33.94 -8.20 -25.81
N GLU A 497 34.44 -8.46 -27.02
CA GLU A 497 34.25 -7.56 -28.17
C GLU A 497 32.76 -7.39 -28.52
N LEU A 498 31.99 -8.49 -28.50
CA LEU A 498 30.54 -8.46 -28.72
C LEU A 498 29.86 -7.65 -27.61
N LEU A 499 30.26 -7.84 -26.36
CA LEU A 499 29.71 -7.08 -25.23
C LEU A 499 29.94 -5.57 -25.36
N GLN A 500 31.14 -5.15 -25.76
CA GLN A 500 31.49 -3.74 -25.95
C GLN A 500 30.67 -3.11 -27.10
N GLU A 501 30.60 -3.80 -28.24
CA GLU A 501 29.79 -3.36 -29.38
C GLU A 501 28.30 -3.29 -29.00
N ALA A 502 27.79 -4.28 -28.26
CA ALA A 502 26.41 -4.30 -27.80
C ALA A 502 26.09 -3.13 -26.88
N CYS A 503 26.95 -2.85 -25.90
CA CYS A 503 26.76 -1.74 -24.97
C CYS A 503 26.80 -0.38 -25.70
N SER A 504 27.75 -0.20 -26.62
CA SER A 504 27.86 1.01 -27.44
C SER A 504 26.60 1.21 -28.30
N SER A 505 26.21 0.17 -29.04
CA SER A 505 25.04 0.23 -29.92
C SER A 505 23.72 0.40 -29.15
N LEU A 506 23.55 -0.25 -27.99
CA LEU A 506 22.37 -0.05 -27.14
C LEU A 506 22.30 1.37 -26.59
N ALA A 507 23.43 1.97 -26.23
CA ALA A 507 23.45 3.34 -25.71
C ALA A 507 23.04 4.38 -26.77
N GLU A 508 23.31 4.10 -28.05
CA GLU A 508 22.86 4.86 -29.21
C GLU A 508 21.38 4.60 -29.54
N GLU A 509 20.97 3.33 -29.61
CA GLU A 509 19.62 2.94 -30.04
C GLU A 509 18.55 3.21 -28.99
N MET A 510 18.86 2.97 -27.71
CA MET A 510 17.95 3.18 -26.57
C MET A 510 18.15 4.55 -25.92
N ASN A 511 18.27 5.59 -26.75
CA ASN A 511 18.38 6.97 -26.28
C ASN A 511 17.02 7.53 -25.87
N LEU A 512 16.99 8.34 -24.83
CA LEU A 512 15.79 8.97 -24.28
C LEU A 512 16.02 10.47 -24.14
N ASP A 513 15.02 11.25 -24.55
CA ASP A 513 15.02 12.70 -24.34
C ASP A 513 15.00 13.03 -22.83
N PRO A 514 15.68 14.10 -22.37
CA PRO A 514 15.60 14.54 -20.97
C PRO A 514 14.17 14.76 -20.44
N SER A 515 13.22 15.10 -21.33
CA SER A 515 11.80 15.28 -21.01
C SER A 515 10.96 13.99 -21.07
N ALA A 516 11.58 12.83 -21.30
CA ALA A 516 10.86 11.57 -21.46
C ALA A 516 9.95 11.27 -20.24
N PRO A 517 8.67 10.93 -20.46
CA PRO A 517 7.76 10.56 -19.38
C PRO A 517 8.33 9.46 -18.47
N GLY A 518 8.08 9.58 -17.17
CA GLY A 518 8.66 8.72 -16.13
C GLY A 518 10.05 9.15 -15.64
N GLY A 519 10.70 10.13 -16.28
CA GLY A 519 11.98 10.67 -15.83
C GLY A 519 13.08 9.61 -15.77
N MET A 520 13.96 9.71 -14.77
CA MET A 520 15.04 8.72 -14.51
C MET A 520 15.85 8.36 -15.77
N VAL A 521 16.04 9.30 -16.68
CA VAL A 521 16.56 9.06 -18.04
C VAL A 521 17.92 8.36 -18.00
N THR A 522 18.85 8.89 -17.20
CA THR A 522 20.18 8.28 -17.01
C THR A 522 20.06 6.87 -16.45
N TYR A 523 19.22 6.66 -15.43
CA TYR A 523 19.05 5.35 -14.80
C TYR A 523 18.45 4.33 -15.77
N ARG A 524 17.40 4.69 -16.51
CA ARG A 524 16.78 3.84 -17.53
C ARG A 524 17.76 3.43 -18.62
N ARG A 525 18.56 4.37 -19.13
CA ARG A 525 19.62 4.07 -20.10
C ARG A 525 20.68 3.14 -19.52
N THR A 526 21.14 3.37 -18.28
CA THR A 526 22.10 2.46 -17.62
C THR A 526 21.51 1.05 -17.42
N LEU A 527 20.21 0.94 -17.16
CA LEU A 527 19.56 -0.36 -16.99
C LEU A 527 19.56 -1.18 -18.30
N THR A 528 19.34 -0.60 -19.48
CA THR A 528 19.35 -1.39 -20.72
C THR A 528 20.71 -2.09 -20.94
N LEU A 529 21.81 -1.37 -20.67
CA LEU A 529 23.17 -1.91 -20.71
C LEU A 529 23.40 -2.95 -19.61
N SER A 530 22.99 -2.64 -18.38
CA SER A 530 23.20 -3.52 -17.22
C SER A 530 22.44 -4.85 -17.34
N LEU A 531 21.22 -4.80 -17.89
CA LEU A 531 20.41 -5.98 -18.15
C LEU A 531 21.00 -6.83 -19.28
N PHE A 532 21.52 -6.20 -20.34
CA PHE A 532 22.25 -6.93 -21.39
C PHE A 532 23.54 -7.57 -20.83
N TYR A 533 24.28 -6.89 -19.96
CA TYR A 533 25.46 -7.46 -19.32
C TYR A 533 25.11 -8.69 -18.46
N LYS A 534 24.01 -8.65 -17.70
CA LYS A 534 23.52 -9.83 -16.97
C LYS A 534 23.14 -10.97 -17.91
N PHE A 535 22.49 -10.67 -19.03
CA PHE A 535 22.19 -11.65 -20.07
C PHE A 535 23.46 -12.28 -20.65
N TYR A 536 24.44 -11.45 -21.02
CA TYR A 536 25.75 -11.87 -21.50
C TYR A 536 26.41 -12.89 -20.58
N LEU A 537 26.52 -12.58 -19.28
CA LEU A 537 27.15 -13.46 -18.29
C LEU A 537 26.35 -14.76 -18.09
N ARG A 538 25.02 -14.70 -18.06
CA ARG A 538 24.16 -15.91 -17.92
C ARG A 538 24.33 -16.85 -19.11
N VAL A 539 24.35 -16.32 -20.33
CA VAL A 539 24.53 -17.12 -21.55
C VAL A 539 25.96 -17.69 -21.60
N LEU A 540 26.97 -16.90 -21.26
CA LEU A 540 28.36 -17.36 -21.21
C LEU A 540 28.52 -18.55 -20.24
N GLN A 541 27.90 -18.46 -19.06
CA GLN A 541 27.88 -19.55 -18.09
C GLN A 541 27.19 -20.81 -18.65
N LYS A 542 26.05 -20.67 -19.33
CA LYS A 542 25.32 -21.80 -19.93
C LYS A 542 26.10 -22.45 -21.08
N LEU A 543 26.73 -21.66 -21.96
CA LEU A 543 27.57 -22.16 -23.05
C LEU A 543 28.76 -22.98 -22.52
N HIS A 544 29.43 -22.48 -21.49
CA HIS A 544 30.53 -23.18 -20.84
C HIS A 544 30.07 -24.52 -20.22
N LEU A 545 28.93 -24.53 -19.52
CA LEU A 545 28.34 -25.76 -18.96
C LEU A 545 27.91 -26.77 -20.03
N GLN A 546 27.63 -26.32 -21.26
CA GLN A 546 27.34 -27.19 -22.41
C GLN A 546 28.61 -27.68 -23.14
N GLY A 547 29.81 -27.31 -22.66
CA GLY A 547 31.08 -27.73 -23.25
C GLY A 547 31.49 -26.97 -24.52
N VAL A 548 30.86 -25.83 -24.80
CA VAL A 548 31.32 -24.93 -25.89
C VAL A 548 32.61 -24.25 -25.44
N LEU A 549 33.59 -24.14 -26.35
CA LEU A 549 34.89 -23.53 -26.06
C LEU A 549 34.76 -22.00 -25.90
N THR A 550 34.34 -21.57 -24.71
CA THR A 550 34.21 -20.16 -24.31
C THR A 550 34.98 -19.87 -23.03
N HIS A 551 35.18 -18.59 -22.73
CA HIS A 551 35.73 -18.17 -21.44
C HIS A 551 34.79 -18.54 -20.28
N GLU A 552 35.37 -18.93 -19.15
CA GLU A 552 34.63 -19.11 -17.91
C GLU A 552 34.30 -17.74 -17.30
N VAL A 553 33.13 -17.63 -16.65
CA VAL A 553 32.77 -16.43 -15.90
C VAL A 553 33.64 -16.34 -14.65
N ASP A 554 34.35 -15.22 -14.46
CA ASP A 554 35.14 -14.99 -13.24
C ASP A 554 34.26 -15.19 -12.00
N SER A 555 34.76 -15.94 -11.03
CA SER A 555 34.15 -16.16 -9.72
C SER A 555 33.57 -14.88 -9.08
N LYS A 556 34.23 -13.73 -9.28
CA LYS A 556 33.81 -12.43 -8.73
C LYS A 556 32.56 -11.85 -9.40
N TYR A 557 32.19 -12.36 -10.57
CA TYR A 557 31.07 -11.89 -11.40
C TYR A 557 29.84 -12.79 -11.29
N LEU A 558 29.96 -13.99 -10.68
CA LEU A 558 28.87 -14.95 -10.55
C LEU A 558 27.62 -14.38 -9.86
N SER A 559 27.78 -13.50 -8.87
CA SER A 559 26.62 -12.87 -8.20
C SER A 559 25.78 -11.96 -9.11
N ALA A 560 26.26 -11.59 -10.30
CA ALA A 560 25.45 -10.90 -11.31
C ALA A 560 24.50 -11.84 -12.08
N THR A 561 24.80 -13.14 -12.14
CA THR A 561 23.98 -14.14 -12.84
C THR A 561 22.92 -14.76 -11.95
N GLU A 562 23.09 -14.70 -10.62
CA GLU A 562 22.15 -15.23 -9.63
C GLU A 562 20.71 -14.71 -9.83
N ILE A 563 19.75 -15.60 -9.62
CA ILE A 563 18.33 -15.26 -9.50
C ILE A 563 18.04 -15.06 -8.02
N TYR A 564 17.30 -14.01 -7.69
CA TYR A 564 16.97 -13.71 -6.31
C TYR A 564 16.14 -14.85 -5.70
N ASN A 565 16.57 -15.36 -4.55
CA ASN A 565 15.82 -16.35 -3.77
C ASN A 565 15.58 -15.77 -2.36
N PRO A 566 14.31 -15.58 -1.94
CA PRO A 566 14.02 -15.09 -0.61
C PRO A 566 14.46 -16.13 0.41
N THR A 567 15.12 -15.67 1.48
CA THR A 567 15.40 -16.49 2.65
C THR A 567 14.18 -16.49 3.56
N THR A 568 13.81 -17.65 4.12
CA THR A 568 12.74 -17.71 5.13
C THR A 568 13.01 -16.72 6.26
N PRO A 569 12.06 -15.84 6.61
CA PRO A 569 12.25 -14.85 7.64
C PRO A 569 12.42 -15.51 9.01
N SER A 570 13.33 -14.94 9.80
CA SER A 570 13.56 -15.31 11.20
C SER A 570 13.49 -14.06 12.06
N SER A 571 12.81 -14.17 13.19
CA SER A 571 12.57 -13.06 14.11
C SER A 571 12.56 -13.55 15.54
N VAL A 572 13.07 -12.70 16.43
CA VAL A 572 13.07 -12.90 17.89
C VAL A 572 12.59 -11.61 18.52
N GLN A 573 11.72 -11.70 19.52
CA GLN A 573 11.28 -10.56 20.31
C GLN A 573 11.58 -10.85 21.77
N VAL A 574 12.32 -9.94 22.41
CA VAL A 574 12.73 -10.06 23.81
C VAL A 574 12.10 -8.92 24.59
N TYR A 575 11.48 -9.24 25.72
CA TYR A 575 10.90 -8.28 26.65
C TYR A 575 10.98 -8.81 28.08
N GLN A 576 10.81 -7.92 29.06
CA GLN A 576 10.85 -8.30 30.48
C GLN A 576 9.52 -8.90 30.93
N ALA A 577 9.58 -10.08 31.56
CA ALA A 577 8.43 -10.70 32.20
C ALA A 577 7.90 -9.86 33.38
N VAL A 578 6.61 -10.00 33.69
CA VAL A 578 6.03 -9.38 34.89
C VAL A 578 6.62 -9.98 36.17
N PRO A 579 6.65 -9.24 37.30
CA PRO A 579 7.16 -9.76 38.57
C PRO A 579 6.49 -11.06 39.01
N LYS A 580 7.29 -11.99 39.57
CA LYS A 580 6.78 -13.24 40.17
C LYS A 580 5.74 -12.90 41.25
N GLY A 581 4.57 -13.53 41.20
CA GLY A 581 3.47 -13.29 42.13
C GLY A 581 2.49 -12.15 41.75
N GLN A 582 2.70 -11.43 40.65
CA GLN A 582 1.69 -10.52 40.12
C GLN A 582 0.40 -11.30 39.79
N LYS A 583 -0.75 -10.86 40.33
CA LYS A 583 -2.06 -11.49 40.10
C LYS A 583 -2.34 -11.66 38.61
N GLN A 584 -3.03 -12.74 38.23
CA GLN A 584 -3.35 -13.02 36.83
C GLN A 584 -4.32 -11.98 36.25
N ASP A 585 -5.27 -11.51 37.06
CA ASP A 585 -6.21 -10.44 36.68
C ASP A 585 -5.53 -9.07 36.54
N ASP A 586 -4.34 -8.87 37.11
CA ASP A 586 -3.52 -7.71 36.82
C ASP A 586 -2.75 -7.91 35.52
N VAL A 587 -3.30 -7.31 34.48
CA VAL A 587 -2.85 -7.42 33.09
C VAL A 587 -1.81 -6.37 32.71
N LEU A 588 -1.40 -5.46 33.61
CA LEU A 588 -0.38 -4.47 33.32
C LEU A 588 0.98 -5.14 33.10
N GLY A 589 1.69 -4.75 32.03
CA GLY A 589 2.97 -5.37 31.64
C GLY A 589 2.85 -6.73 30.95
N ARG A 590 1.65 -7.32 30.84
CA ARG A 590 1.41 -8.56 30.10
C ARG A 590 1.14 -8.29 28.60
N PRO A 591 1.48 -9.21 27.69
CA PRO A 591 1.24 -9.07 26.24
C PRO A 591 -0.23 -9.31 25.88
N MET A 592 -1.13 -8.50 26.42
CA MET A 592 -2.57 -8.57 26.13
C MET A 592 -2.82 -8.27 24.65
N MET A 593 -3.60 -9.13 24.00
CA MET A 593 -4.08 -8.91 22.64
C MET A 593 -4.90 -7.60 22.58
N HIS A 594 -4.75 -6.86 21.47
CA HIS A 594 -5.56 -5.68 21.22
C HIS A 594 -7.06 -5.99 21.35
N LEU A 595 -7.81 -5.20 22.13
CA LEU A 595 -9.22 -5.49 22.49
C LEU A 595 -10.17 -5.60 21.28
N SER A 596 -9.82 -5.00 20.14
CA SER A 596 -10.59 -5.11 18.90
C SER A 596 -10.01 -6.10 17.89
N ALA A 597 -8.89 -6.79 18.17
CA ALA A 597 -8.20 -7.65 17.21
C ALA A 597 -9.11 -8.72 16.58
N ILE A 598 -9.94 -9.38 17.39
CA ILE A 598 -10.90 -10.38 16.89
C ILE A 598 -11.95 -9.70 15.98
N LYS A 599 -12.54 -8.58 16.42
CA LYS A 599 -13.51 -7.81 15.60
C LYS A 599 -12.90 -7.35 14.27
N GLN A 600 -11.61 -7.00 14.28
CA GLN A 600 -10.87 -6.62 13.08
C GLN A 600 -10.65 -7.83 12.17
N ALA A 601 -10.35 -8.99 12.75
CA ALA A 601 -10.17 -10.25 12.03
C ALA A 601 -11.47 -10.86 11.50
N THR A 602 -12.64 -10.50 12.05
CA THR A 602 -13.96 -10.97 11.58
C THR A 602 -14.70 -9.96 10.70
N GLY A 603 -14.18 -8.74 10.57
CA GLY A 603 -14.85 -7.66 9.84
C GLY A 603 -15.92 -6.92 10.64
N GLU A 604 -16.17 -7.31 11.89
CA GLU A 604 -17.16 -6.70 12.80
C GLU A 604 -16.69 -5.37 13.43
N ALA A 605 -15.41 -5.01 13.26
CA ALA A 605 -14.91 -3.69 13.63
C ALA A 605 -15.48 -2.62 12.67
N VAL A 606 -16.41 -1.81 13.17
CA VAL A 606 -17.03 -0.69 12.46
C VAL A 606 -16.06 0.50 12.38
N TYR A 607 -15.67 0.89 11.16
CA TYR A 607 -14.98 2.14 10.85
C TYR A 607 -15.98 3.21 10.40
N CYS A 608 -15.53 4.43 10.10
CA CYS A 608 -16.46 5.53 9.88
C CYS A 608 -17.38 5.32 8.66
N ASP A 609 -16.86 4.79 7.54
CA ASP A 609 -17.68 4.48 6.37
C ASP A 609 -18.52 3.19 6.53
N ASP A 610 -18.26 2.41 7.58
CA ASP A 610 -19.06 1.21 7.89
C ASP A 610 -20.32 1.55 8.69
N VAL A 611 -20.45 2.79 9.18
CA VAL A 611 -21.69 3.25 9.81
C VAL A 611 -22.85 3.06 8.80
N PRO A 612 -23.94 2.38 9.20
CA PRO A 612 -25.09 2.17 8.33
C PRO A 612 -25.61 3.47 7.73
N LEU A 613 -26.15 3.40 6.51
CA LEU A 613 -26.70 4.56 5.83
C LEU A 613 -28.00 5.00 6.49
N TYR A 614 -28.18 6.32 6.65
CA TYR A 614 -29.51 6.87 6.87
C TYR A 614 -30.32 6.81 5.57
N GLU A 615 -31.64 6.63 5.67
CA GLU A 615 -32.53 6.52 4.50
C GLU A 615 -32.45 7.75 3.58
N ASN A 616 -32.30 8.95 4.15
CA ASN A 616 -32.20 10.21 3.43
C ASN A 616 -30.76 10.75 3.32
N GLU A 617 -29.75 9.92 3.58
CA GLU A 617 -28.33 10.29 3.48
C GLU A 617 -27.93 10.69 2.05
N LEU A 618 -26.97 11.61 1.94
CA LEU A 618 -26.39 12.07 0.68
C LEU A 618 -24.87 11.84 0.65
N TYR A 619 -24.33 11.80 -0.56
CA TYR A 619 -22.90 11.70 -0.81
C TYR A 619 -22.34 13.03 -1.32
N LEU A 620 -21.10 13.32 -0.95
CA LEU A 620 -20.38 14.52 -1.37
C LEU A 620 -19.11 14.13 -2.14
N ALA A 621 -18.80 14.87 -3.20
CA ALA A 621 -17.52 14.83 -3.90
C ALA A 621 -16.91 16.25 -3.96
N LEU A 622 -15.60 16.34 -3.83
CA LEU A 622 -14.89 17.62 -3.81
C LEU A 622 -14.59 18.12 -5.22
N ILE A 623 -14.55 19.44 -5.38
CA ILE A 623 -14.04 20.12 -6.57
C ILE A 623 -12.74 20.79 -6.16
N THR A 624 -11.62 20.37 -6.73
CA THR A 624 -10.28 20.85 -6.36
C THR A 624 -9.57 21.56 -7.50
N SER A 625 -8.68 22.49 -7.15
CA SER A 625 -7.82 23.18 -8.10
C SER A 625 -6.97 22.23 -8.93
N THR A 626 -6.88 22.50 -10.23
CA THR A 626 -5.93 21.86 -11.16
C THR A 626 -4.70 22.72 -11.43
N LYS A 627 -4.57 23.88 -10.77
CA LYS A 627 -3.46 24.82 -10.91
C LYS A 627 -2.75 25.02 -9.57
N ALA A 628 -1.41 25.12 -9.62
CA ALA A 628 -0.60 25.35 -8.42
C ALA A 628 -0.83 26.76 -7.84
N HIS A 629 -0.94 27.77 -8.70
CA HIS A 629 -1.18 29.15 -8.29
C HIS A 629 -1.95 29.89 -9.38
N ALA A 630 -3.16 30.34 -9.09
CA ALA A 630 -3.98 31.04 -10.08
C ALA A 630 -5.10 31.87 -9.43
N ARG A 631 -5.60 32.89 -10.12
CA ARG A 631 -6.88 33.53 -9.79
C ARG A 631 -8.01 32.74 -10.43
N ILE A 632 -9.11 32.60 -9.70
CA ILE A 632 -10.35 32.02 -10.23
C ILE A 632 -11.09 33.14 -10.96
N VAL A 633 -11.24 33.03 -12.27
CA VAL A 633 -11.94 34.01 -13.11
C VAL A 633 -13.44 33.75 -13.07
N SER A 634 -13.83 32.49 -13.26
CA SER A 634 -15.24 32.07 -13.26
C SER A 634 -15.38 30.61 -12.84
N ILE A 635 -16.54 30.27 -12.28
CA ILE A 635 -16.96 28.90 -11.96
C ILE A 635 -18.32 28.67 -12.62
N ASP A 636 -18.41 27.66 -13.49
CA ASP A 636 -19.64 27.24 -14.14
C ASP A 636 -20.01 25.80 -13.73
N ALA A 637 -21.07 25.70 -12.92
CA ALA A 637 -21.62 24.44 -12.44
C ALA A 637 -22.87 23.97 -13.21
N SER A 638 -23.32 24.71 -14.24
CA SER A 638 -24.61 24.45 -14.92
C SER A 638 -24.70 23.03 -15.50
N ALA A 639 -23.61 22.53 -16.09
CA ALA A 639 -23.54 21.17 -16.61
C ALA A 639 -23.61 20.11 -15.50
N ALA A 640 -23.02 20.38 -14.33
CA ALA A 640 -23.07 19.50 -13.18
C ALA A 640 -24.48 19.42 -12.58
N GLU A 641 -25.16 20.56 -12.46
CA GLU A 641 -26.51 20.66 -11.90
C GLU A 641 -27.58 19.94 -12.74
N CYS A 642 -27.35 19.77 -14.04
CA CYS A 642 -28.25 19.04 -14.93
C CYS A 642 -28.08 17.51 -14.88
N LEU A 643 -27.08 16.99 -14.17
CA LEU A 643 -26.82 15.55 -14.11
C LEU A 643 -27.80 14.83 -13.17
N PRO A 644 -28.08 13.53 -13.42
CA PRO A 644 -28.97 12.75 -12.56
C PRO A 644 -28.51 12.69 -11.10
N GLY A 645 -29.46 12.83 -10.17
CA GLY A 645 -29.23 12.63 -8.75
C GLY A 645 -28.48 13.74 -8.01
N ILE A 646 -28.14 14.84 -8.69
CA ILE A 646 -27.48 16.00 -8.08
C ILE A 646 -28.49 16.81 -7.27
N VAL A 647 -28.09 17.21 -6.06
CA VAL A 647 -28.91 17.99 -5.13
C VAL A 647 -28.47 19.45 -5.13
N CYS A 648 -27.17 19.72 -4.99
CA CYS A 648 -26.63 21.07 -5.11
C CYS A 648 -25.09 21.07 -5.29
N CYS A 649 -24.59 22.18 -5.81
CA CYS A 649 -23.17 22.56 -5.75
C CYS A 649 -22.95 23.59 -4.62
N LEU A 650 -21.80 23.51 -3.96
CA LEU A 650 -21.41 24.38 -2.85
C LEU A 650 -20.08 25.06 -3.16
N PHE A 651 -20.00 26.35 -2.89
CA PHE A 651 -18.79 27.18 -3.02
C PHE A 651 -18.64 28.07 -1.77
N ALA A 652 -17.68 29.00 -1.79
CA ALA A 652 -17.33 29.84 -0.63
C ALA A 652 -18.53 30.60 -0.03
N ASP A 653 -19.49 31.03 -0.85
CA ASP A 653 -20.72 31.72 -0.44
C ASP A 653 -21.71 30.84 0.35
N SER A 654 -21.56 29.52 0.27
CA SER A 654 -22.40 28.56 0.98
C SER A 654 -21.97 28.35 2.43
N VAL A 655 -20.85 28.94 2.86
CA VAL A 655 -20.36 28.88 4.24
C VAL A 655 -21.13 29.88 5.12
N PRO A 656 -21.94 29.43 6.09
CA PRO A 656 -22.81 30.33 6.85
C PRO A 656 -22.08 31.13 7.95
N GLY A 657 -20.97 30.60 8.47
CA GLY A 657 -20.13 31.24 9.49
C GLY A 657 -18.88 31.87 8.88
N SER A 658 -17.71 31.30 9.16
CA SER A 658 -16.44 31.78 8.65
C SER A 658 -15.84 30.84 7.61
N ASN A 659 -15.48 31.35 6.43
CA ASN A 659 -14.70 30.61 5.44
C ASN A 659 -13.21 30.47 5.84
N VAL A 660 -12.74 31.19 6.87
CA VAL A 660 -11.36 31.12 7.38
C VAL A 660 -11.23 29.99 8.40
N THR A 661 -10.31 29.06 8.13
CA THR A 661 -10.12 27.81 8.88
C THR A 661 -8.63 27.48 9.04
N GLY A 662 -8.32 26.28 9.55
CA GLY A 662 -6.96 25.79 9.76
C GLY A 662 -6.38 26.19 11.12
N ILE A 663 -5.33 25.48 11.53
CA ILE A 663 -4.70 25.63 12.87
C ILE A 663 -4.22 27.07 13.13
N LYS A 664 -3.73 27.75 12.09
CA LYS A 664 -3.23 29.13 12.17
C LYS A 664 -4.19 30.16 11.57
N GLN A 665 -5.42 29.76 11.25
CA GLN A 665 -6.45 30.61 10.66
C GLN A 665 -6.00 31.26 9.34
N ASP A 666 -5.23 30.51 8.55
CA ASP A 666 -4.61 30.91 7.28
C ASP A 666 -5.02 29.99 6.11
N GLU A 667 -6.07 29.17 6.30
CA GLU A 667 -6.67 28.31 5.28
C GLU A 667 -8.11 28.73 4.98
N THR A 668 -8.65 28.23 3.86
CA THR A 668 -10.06 28.40 3.48
C THR A 668 -10.81 27.07 3.47
N VAL A 669 -12.10 27.07 3.84
CA VAL A 669 -12.97 25.88 3.64
C VAL A 669 -13.15 25.64 2.15
N PHE A 670 -13.50 26.70 1.42
CA PHE A 670 -13.51 26.75 -0.03
C PHE A 670 -12.70 27.94 -0.53
N ALA A 671 -11.85 27.73 -1.52
CA ALA A 671 -11.05 28.76 -2.14
C ALA A 671 -11.94 29.92 -2.63
N ASP A 672 -11.58 31.15 -2.25
CA ASP A 672 -12.24 32.37 -2.71
C ASP A 672 -11.25 33.19 -3.55
N ARG A 673 -11.62 33.48 -4.80
CA ARG A 673 -10.85 34.27 -5.80
C ARG A 673 -9.49 33.71 -6.23
N GLN A 674 -8.83 32.88 -5.44
CA GLN A 674 -7.46 32.42 -5.71
C GLN A 674 -7.23 31.00 -5.21
N VAL A 675 -6.50 30.22 -6.00
CA VAL A 675 -6.01 28.89 -5.62
C VAL A 675 -4.50 28.93 -5.40
N THR A 676 -4.02 28.19 -4.40
CA THR A 676 -2.62 28.25 -3.94
C THR A 676 -1.91 26.90 -3.93
N CYS A 677 -2.58 25.82 -4.34
CA CYS A 677 -1.96 24.55 -4.69
C CYS A 677 -2.88 23.74 -5.61
N VAL A 678 -2.33 22.76 -6.34
CA VAL A 678 -3.15 21.69 -6.94
C VAL A 678 -3.74 20.88 -5.79
N GLY A 679 -5.05 20.62 -5.82
CA GLY A 679 -5.75 20.02 -4.69
C GLY A 679 -6.45 21.01 -3.75
N HIS A 680 -6.23 22.33 -3.89
CA HIS A 680 -6.96 23.33 -3.09
C HIS A 680 -8.47 23.22 -3.35
N ILE A 681 -9.27 22.98 -2.31
CA ILE A 681 -10.72 22.76 -2.45
C ILE A 681 -11.40 24.06 -2.85
N ILE A 682 -12.04 24.06 -4.01
CA ILE A 682 -12.80 25.21 -4.56
C ILE A 682 -14.28 25.09 -4.21
N GLY A 683 -14.81 23.87 -4.18
CA GLY A 683 -16.21 23.61 -3.92
C GLY A 683 -16.49 22.14 -3.66
N ALA A 684 -17.78 21.80 -3.61
CA ALA A 684 -18.24 20.42 -3.49
C ALA A 684 -19.57 20.21 -4.22
N VAL A 685 -19.79 18.98 -4.70
CA VAL A 685 -21.08 18.54 -5.25
C VAL A 685 -21.71 17.54 -4.30
N VAL A 686 -23.01 17.71 -4.03
CA VAL A 686 -23.81 16.79 -3.22
C VAL A 686 -24.82 16.07 -4.09
N ALA A 687 -24.89 14.73 -3.98
CA ALA A 687 -25.77 13.88 -4.77
C ALA A 687 -26.34 12.71 -3.96
N ASN A 688 -27.33 12.01 -4.52
CA ASN A 688 -27.93 10.81 -3.91
C ASN A 688 -27.04 9.55 -3.97
N SER A 689 -25.93 9.58 -4.71
CA SER A 689 -24.96 8.49 -4.80
C SER A 689 -23.55 9.03 -4.98
N GLN A 690 -22.55 8.30 -4.50
CA GLN A 690 -21.14 8.66 -4.68
C GLN A 690 -20.75 8.77 -6.17
N PRO A 691 -21.12 7.83 -7.07
CA PRO A 691 -20.83 7.97 -8.49
C PRO A 691 -21.47 9.19 -9.15
N HIS A 692 -22.69 9.60 -8.74
CA HIS A 692 -23.30 10.84 -9.25
C HIS A 692 -22.51 12.07 -8.81
N ALA A 693 -22.17 12.17 -7.52
CA ALA A 693 -21.38 13.28 -6.99
C ALA A 693 -20.03 13.42 -7.71
N GLN A 694 -19.30 12.31 -7.89
CA GLN A 694 -18.00 12.30 -8.55
C GLN A 694 -18.07 12.67 -10.04
N ARG A 695 -19.09 12.20 -10.76
CA ARG A 695 -19.32 12.58 -12.16
C ARG A 695 -19.61 14.07 -12.30
N ALA A 696 -20.47 14.60 -11.43
CA ALA A 696 -20.83 16.01 -11.47
C ALA A 696 -19.71 16.95 -11.02
N ALA A 697 -18.90 16.57 -10.02
CA ALA A 697 -17.73 17.35 -9.64
C ALA A 697 -16.74 17.54 -10.82
N LYS A 698 -16.57 16.51 -11.65
CA LYS A 698 -15.75 16.57 -12.88
C LYS A 698 -16.38 17.40 -14.01
N ALA A 699 -17.69 17.64 -13.97
CA ALA A 699 -18.40 18.43 -14.97
C ALA A 699 -18.37 19.95 -14.68
N VAL A 700 -17.98 20.35 -13.46
CA VAL A 700 -17.80 21.77 -13.11
C VAL A 700 -16.61 22.35 -13.86
N LYS A 701 -16.84 23.44 -14.58
CA LYS A 701 -15.79 24.14 -15.33
C LYS A 701 -15.28 25.32 -14.53
N ILE A 702 -13.97 25.45 -14.47
CA ILE A 702 -13.29 26.51 -13.73
C ILE A 702 -12.31 27.18 -14.66
N GLU A 703 -12.43 28.49 -14.80
CA GLU A 703 -11.52 29.32 -15.57
C GLU A 703 -10.47 29.94 -14.64
N TYR A 704 -9.22 29.83 -15.03
CA TYR A 704 -8.07 30.27 -14.25
C TYR A 704 -7.25 31.32 -15.00
N GLU A 705 -6.79 32.33 -14.28
CA GLU A 705 -5.67 33.18 -14.68
C GLU A 705 -4.43 32.72 -13.90
N GLU A 706 -3.49 32.03 -14.55
CA GLU A 706 -2.31 31.46 -13.88
C GLU A 706 -1.37 32.54 -13.34
N LEU A 707 -0.89 32.32 -12.12
CA LEU A 707 0.10 33.15 -11.45
C LEU A 707 1.41 32.37 -11.32
N GLN A 708 2.54 33.07 -11.21
CA GLN A 708 3.83 32.39 -11.04
C GLN A 708 3.86 31.59 -9.72
N PRO A 709 4.06 30.27 -9.75
CA PRO A 709 4.14 29.46 -8.55
C PRO A 709 5.55 29.39 -7.97
N VAL A 710 5.64 29.14 -6.66
CA VAL A 710 6.85 28.73 -5.93
C VAL A 710 6.66 27.28 -5.50
N ILE A 711 7.42 26.33 -6.02
CA ILE A 711 7.21 24.88 -5.80
C ILE A 711 8.31 24.27 -4.93
N THR A 712 9.57 24.54 -5.27
CA THR A 712 10.73 23.91 -4.60
C THR A 712 11.21 24.71 -3.39
N ILE A 713 11.95 24.05 -2.51
CA ILE A 713 12.64 24.73 -1.39
C ILE A 713 13.60 25.79 -1.93
N GLN A 714 14.31 25.49 -3.01
CA GLN A 714 15.27 26.38 -3.64
C GLN A 714 14.59 27.65 -4.18
N GLU A 715 13.43 27.50 -4.84
CA GLU A 715 12.62 28.63 -5.30
C GLU A 715 12.12 29.47 -4.14
N ALA A 716 11.65 28.85 -3.05
CA ALA A 716 11.21 29.58 -1.86
C ALA A 716 12.34 30.35 -1.18
N ILE A 717 13.56 29.79 -1.13
CA ILE A 717 14.75 30.48 -0.64
C ILE A 717 15.07 31.69 -1.53
N ALA A 718 15.06 31.51 -2.85
CA ALA A 718 15.35 32.60 -3.80
C ALA A 718 14.31 33.73 -3.73
N ALA A 719 13.04 33.39 -3.53
CA ALA A 719 11.94 34.34 -3.41
C ALA A 719 11.75 34.91 -1.98
N GLN A 720 12.56 34.47 -1.00
CA GLN A 720 12.37 34.76 0.43
C GLN A 720 10.94 34.45 0.93
N SER A 721 10.32 33.41 0.38
CA SER A 721 8.95 32.99 0.69
C SER A 721 8.94 32.05 1.90
N PHE A 722 8.82 32.64 3.10
CA PHE A 722 8.81 31.90 4.36
C PHE A 722 7.60 32.22 5.23
N TYR A 723 7.18 31.26 6.06
CA TYR A 723 6.35 31.54 7.22
C TYR A 723 7.23 31.97 8.40
N GLU A 724 6.80 33.01 9.11
CA GLU A 724 7.45 33.49 10.33
C GLU A 724 6.92 32.76 11.60
N PRO A 725 7.69 32.72 12.70
CA PRO A 725 9.07 33.20 12.84
C PRO A 725 10.12 32.19 12.35
N ILE A 726 11.26 32.68 11.86
CA ILE A 726 12.48 31.85 11.72
C ILE A 726 12.98 31.44 13.12
N ARG A 727 13.15 30.14 13.36
CA ARG A 727 13.60 29.60 14.65
C ARG A 727 15.11 29.44 14.69
N THR A 728 15.74 29.86 15.79
CA THR A 728 17.17 29.67 16.04
C THR A 728 17.38 29.06 17.42
N LEU A 729 18.22 28.02 17.50
CA LEU A 729 18.71 27.42 18.73
C LEU A 729 20.23 27.54 18.76
N GLN A 730 20.81 28.05 19.84
CA GLN A 730 22.26 28.22 19.95
C GLN A 730 22.72 27.92 21.39
N SER A 731 23.86 27.23 21.50
CA SER A 731 24.56 26.97 22.76
C SER A 731 26.07 27.01 22.54
N GLY A 732 26.83 27.52 23.51
CA GLY A 732 28.28 27.68 23.43
C GLY A 732 28.73 28.83 22.51
N ASP A 733 30.00 28.83 22.13
CA ASP A 733 30.63 29.81 21.24
C ASP A 733 31.07 29.12 19.95
N LEU A 734 30.28 29.36 18.89
CA LEU A 734 30.47 28.73 17.59
C LEU A 734 31.80 29.13 16.93
N GLU A 735 32.21 30.39 17.08
CA GLU A 735 33.44 30.92 16.47
C GLU A 735 34.67 30.33 17.15
N MET A 736 34.65 30.25 18.48
CA MET A 736 35.67 29.56 19.26
C MET A 736 35.72 28.08 18.88
N GLY A 737 34.58 27.40 18.80
CA GLY A 737 34.52 25.98 18.44
C GLY A 737 35.14 25.67 17.08
N PHE A 738 34.89 26.50 16.06
CA PHE A 738 35.52 26.32 14.75
C PHE A 738 37.02 26.66 14.74
N LYS A 739 37.47 27.63 15.55
CA LYS A 739 38.92 27.91 15.72
C LYS A 739 39.67 26.75 16.40
N GLN A 740 38.99 26.01 17.29
CA GLN A 740 39.54 24.86 17.99
C GLN A 740 39.50 23.56 17.18
N ALA A 741 38.76 23.52 16.08
CA ALA A 741 38.63 22.34 15.24
C ALA A 741 39.91 22.11 14.42
N ASP A 742 40.40 20.87 14.40
CA ASP A 742 41.52 20.49 13.52
C ASP A 742 41.08 20.46 12.05
N ARG A 743 39.81 20.11 11.80
CA ARG A 743 39.21 20.00 10.48
C ARG A 743 37.79 20.52 10.49
N VAL A 744 37.38 21.02 9.34
CA VAL A 744 36.02 21.50 9.09
C VAL A 744 35.50 20.88 7.81
N VAL A 745 34.28 20.36 7.85
CA VAL A 745 33.58 19.82 6.68
C VAL A 745 32.26 20.57 6.51
N GLU A 746 31.93 20.90 5.27
CA GLU A 746 30.66 21.48 4.87
C GLU A 746 29.94 20.50 3.94
N GLY A 747 28.62 20.42 4.08
CA GLY A 747 27.80 19.52 3.28
C GLY A 747 26.34 19.91 3.28
N GLU A 748 25.58 19.26 2.42
CA GLU A 748 24.14 19.46 2.30
C GLU A 748 23.42 18.15 2.06
N MET A 749 22.16 18.08 2.47
CA MET A 749 21.33 16.88 2.33
C MET A 749 19.89 17.25 1.98
N HIS A 750 19.34 16.59 0.97
CA HIS A 750 17.92 16.62 0.65
C HIS A 750 17.23 15.36 1.18
N ILE A 751 16.08 15.54 1.81
CA ILE A 751 15.21 14.47 2.30
C ILE A 751 13.84 14.69 1.69
N GLY A 752 13.34 13.69 0.93
CA GLY A 752 12.01 13.74 0.33
C GLY A 752 10.87 13.75 1.36
N GLY A 753 9.67 14.07 0.89
CA GLY A 753 8.44 13.96 1.69
C GLY A 753 7.99 12.50 1.88
N GLN A 754 6.84 12.32 2.53
CA GLN A 754 6.27 10.99 2.76
C GLN A 754 4.75 11.06 2.96
N GLU A 755 4.01 10.22 2.22
CA GLU A 755 2.58 10.01 2.41
C GLU A 755 2.29 9.09 3.59
N HIS A 756 1.30 9.44 4.42
CA HIS A 756 0.92 8.65 5.60
C HIS A 756 0.46 7.26 5.20
N PHE A 757 -0.35 7.20 4.15
CA PHE A 757 -0.92 5.97 3.60
C PHE A 757 -1.61 5.13 4.68
N TYR A 758 -2.37 5.80 5.56
CA TYR A 758 -3.35 5.12 6.42
C TYR A 758 -4.34 4.37 5.53
N LEU A 759 -4.66 3.12 5.89
CA LEU A 759 -5.40 2.24 5.00
C LEU A 759 -6.87 2.67 4.85
N GLU A 760 -7.46 3.24 5.89
CA GLU A 760 -8.72 4.00 5.80
C GLU A 760 -8.40 5.45 5.44
N THR A 761 -8.86 5.95 4.28
CA THR A 761 -8.72 7.37 3.88
C THR A 761 -9.47 8.31 4.84
N HIS A 762 -9.38 9.62 4.59
CA HIS A 762 -10.22 10.58 5.29
C HIS A 762 -11.70 10.35 5.01
N VAL A 763 -12.50 10.37 6.07
CA VAL A 763 -13.94 10.14 6.01
C VAL A 763 -14.66 10.91 7.10
N THR A 764 -15.81 11.47 6.74
CA THR A 764 -16.74 12.14 7.66
C THR A 764 -18.19 11.84 7.27
N LEU A 765 -19.01 11.58 8.28
CA LEU A 765 -20.46 11.58 8.20
C LEU A 765 -20.98 12.66 9.15
N ALA A 766 -21.68 13.67 8.63
CA ALA A 766 -22.32 14.72 9.42
C ALA A 766 -23.84 14.56 9.39
N VAL A 767 -24.46 14.60 10.56
CA VAL A 767 -25.89 14.36 10.80
C VAL A 767 -26.47 15.58 11.50
N PRO A 768 -27.25 16.43 10.80
CA PRO A 768 -27.86 17.60 11.42
C PRO A 768 -29.01 17.18 12.35
N LYS A 769 -29.19 17.93 13.44
CA LYS A 769 -30.21 17.73 14.49
C LYS A 769 -30.98 19.05 14.74
N GLU A 770 -31.70 19.15 15.85
CA GLU A 770 -32.51 20.32 16.22
C GLU A 770 -31.63 21.53 16.60
N ASP A 771 -32.17 22.75 16.55
CA ASP A 771 -31.52 23.98 17.08
C ASP A 771 -30.06 24.23 16.67
N GLY A 772 -29.72 23.86 15.42
CA GLY A 772 -28.36 24.02 14.89
C GLY A 772 -27.36 22.99 15.39
N GLU A 773 -27.82 21.95 16.07
CA GLU A 773 -27.01 20.82 16.49
C GLU A 773 -26.52 20.00 15.28
N MET A 774 -25.29 19.51 15.38
CA MET A 774 -24.64 18.68 14.38
C MET A 774 -23.87 17.56 15.07
N GLU A 775 -24.18 16.32 14.72
CA GLU A 775 -23.43 15.14 15.15
C GLU A 775 -22.52 14.66 14.00
N LEU A 776 -21.24 14.48 14.27
CA LEU A 776 -20.26 14.03 13.30
C LEU A 776 -19.59 12.73 13.75
N PHE A 777 -19.52 11.78 12.83
CA PHE A 777 -18.64 10.61 12.90
C PHE A 777 -17.43 10.90 12.01
N VAL A 778 -16.24 10.86 12.58
CA VAL A 778 -15.02 11.30 11.88
C VAL A 778 -13.89 10.30 12.10
N SER A 779 -13.12 10.01 11.05
CA SER A 779 -11.80 9.40 11.22
C SER A 779 -10.77 10.50 11.50
N SER A 780 -10.61 10.88 12.77
CA SER A 780 -9.72 11.98 13.22
C SER A 780 -9.01 11.67 14.55
N GLN A 781 -7.75 12.10 14.67
CA GLN A 781 -6.98 12.05 15.92
C GLN A 781 -7.32 13.24 16.86
N SER A 782 -8.00 14.26 16.33
CA SER A 782 -8.38 15.48 17.05
C SER A 782 -9.89 15.77 16.93
N PRO A 783 -10.72 15.09 17.75
CA PRO A 783 -12.16 15.38 17.80
C PRO A 783 -12.45 16.83 18.19
N ASN A 784 -11.65 17.41 19.10
CA ASN A 784 -11.81 18.78 19.58
C ASN A 784 -11.54 19.83 18.50
N ASP A 785 -10.50 19.65 17.67
CA ASP A 785 -10.27 20.55 16.54
C ASP A 785 -11.39 20.42 15.51
N SER A 786 -11.83 19.20 15.22
CA SER A 786 -12.97 18.95 14.32
C SER A 786 -14.23 19.68 14.80
N GLN A 787 -14.54 19.60 16.10
CA GLN A 787 -15.66 20.30 16.73
C GLN A 787 -15.54 21.82 16.59
N SER A 788 -14.37 22.36 16.95
CA SER A 788 -14.13 23.81 16.98
C SER A 788 -14.18 24.42 15.57
N HIS A 789 -13.58 23.76 14.58
CA HIS A 789 -13.59 24.24 13.19
C HIS A 789 -14.99 24.14 12.58
N VAL A 790 -15.71 23.04 12.79
CA VAL A 790 -17.09 22.91 12.31
C VAL A 790 -18.00 23.95 12.94
N ALA A 791 -17.92 24.16 14.26
CA ALA A 791 -18.70 25.18 14.96
C ALA A 791 -18.45 26.59 14.38
N LYS A 792 -17.17 26.94 14.15
CA LYS A 792 -16.77 28.22 13.54
C LYS A 792 -17.31 28.38 12.11
N VAL A 793 -17.18 27.35 11.28
CA VAL A 793 -17.62 27.36 9.88
C VAL A 793 -19.14 27.43 9.77
N LEU A 794 -19.85 26.81 10.72
CA LEU A 794 -21.32 26.85 10.80
C LEU A 794 -21.87 28.11 11.47
N GLY A 795 -21.04 28.88 12.18
CA GLY A 795 -21.48 30.06 12.94
C GLY A 795 -22.27 29.72 14.20
N VAL A 796 -22.05 28.54 14.79
CA VAL A 796 -22.72 28.06 16.01
C VAL A 796 -21.71 27.87 17.15
N PRO A 797 -22.15 27.88 18.42
CA PRO A 797 -21.26 27.56 19.53
C PRO A 797 -20.82 26.09 19.50
N ALA A 798 -19.62 25.79 20.02
CA ALA A 798 -19.06 24.43 20.04
C ALA A 798 -19.94 23.40 20.78
N ASN A 799 -20.80 23.84 21.72
CA ASN A 799 -21.75 22.98 22.42
C ASN A 799 -22.90 22.45 21.54
N ARG A 800 -23.06 22.94 20.30
CA ARG A 800 -23.99 22.41 19.30
C ARG A 800 -23.35 21.36 18.40
N VAL A 801 -22.03 21.21 18.45
CA VAL A 801 -21.30 20.28 17.59
C VAL A 801 -20.79 19.11 18.41
N LEU A 802 -21.26 17.92 18.11
CA LEU A 802 -20.82 16.66 18.72
C LEU A 802 -19.92 15.91 17.75
N VAL A 803 -18.70 15.59 18.15
CA VAL A 803 -17.79 14.75 17.36
C VAL A 803 -17.58 13.42 18.07
N ARG A 804 -17.72 12.32 17.31
CA ARG A 804 -17.62 10.94 17.78
C ARG A 804 -16.58 10.19 16.95
N VAL A 805 -15.63 9.56 17.64
CA VAL A 805 -14.55 8.79 17.03
C VAL A 805 -14.46 7.44 17.74
N LYS A 806 -14.87 6.37 17.05
CA LYS A 806 -14.80 5.01 17.59
C LYS A 806 -13.41 4.40 17.41
N ARG A 807 -12.87 4.52 16.20
CA ARG A 807 -11.54 4.03 15.79
C ARG A 807 -11.16 4.61 14.43
N LEU A 808 -9.86 4.57 14.10
CA LEU A 808 -9.31 4.92 12.80
C LEU A 808 -8.59 3.72 12.18
N GLY A 809 -8.68 3.57 10.85
CA GLY A 809 -7.85 2.65 10.06
C GLY A 809 -6.44 3.20 9.79
N GLY A 810 -5.79 3.71 10.85
CA GLY A 810 -4.52 4.42 10.81
C GLY A 810 -4.68 5.94 10.75
N GLY A 811 -3.72 6.67 11.32
CA GLY A 811 -3.69 8.14 11.32
C GLY A 811 -2.28 8.70 11.12
N PHE A 812 -1.31 8.26 11.92
CA PHE A 812 0.11 8.58 11.78
C PHE A 812 0.48 10.08 11.75
N GLY A 813 -0.42 10.95 12.22
CA GLY A 813 -0.28 12.42 12.16
C GLY A 813 -1.13 13.08 11.07
N GLY A 814 -1.40 12.42 9.94
CA GLY A 814 -2.16 13.04 8.84
C GLY A 814 -3.62 13.36 9.21
N LYS A 815 -4.15 12.64 10.20
CA LYS A 815 -5.47 12.85 10.77
C LYS A 815 -5.45 13.71 12.05
N GLU A 816 -4.34 14.40 12.34
CA GLU A 816 -4.23 15.34 13.46
C GLU A 816 -4.96 16.65 13.17
N SER A 817 -4.67 17.29 12.04
CA SER A 817 -5.32 18.55 11.62
C SER A 817 -6.08 18.43 10.30
N ARG A 818 -5.55 17.68 9.32
CA ARG A 818 -6.05 17.68 7.93
C ARG A 818 -7.42 17.02 7.76
N SER A 819 -7.89 16.29 8.76
CA SER A 819 -9.26 15.76 8.81
C SER A 819 -10.33 16.84 8.87
N THR A 820 -9.98 18.02 9.37
CA THR A 820 -10.89 19.18 9.43
C THR A 820 -11.19 19.76 8.04
N VAL A 821 -10.28 19.62 7.08
CA VAL A 821 -10.46 20.05 5.69
C VAL A 821 -11.69 19.38 5.07
N LEU A 822 -11.87 18.08 5.33
CA LEU A 822 -13.06 17.34 4.89
C LEU A 822 -14.27 17.60 5.80
N SER A 823 -14.06 17.56 7.12
CA SER A 823 -15.16 17.62 8.09
C SER A 823 -15.97 18.91 7.99
N THR A 824 -15.29 20.04 7.75
CA THR A 824 -15.94 21.36 7.60
C THR A 824 -16.80 21.41 6.34
N VAL A 825 -16.30 20.93 5.21
CA VAL A 825 -17.04 20.86 3.93
C VAL A 825 -18.30 20.00 4.06
N VAL A 826 -18.17 18.81 4.65
CA VAL A 826 -19.31 17.89 4.86
C VAL A 826 -20.34 18.50 5.82
N ALA A 827 -19.90 19.19 6.88
CA ALA A 827 -20.80 19.86 7.81
C ALA A 827 -21.57 21.02 7.16
N VAL A 828 -20.93 21.81 6.29
CA VAL A 828 -21.60 22.89 5.52
C VAL A 828 -22.71 22.31 4.66
N ALA A 829 -22.43 21.21 3.95
CA ALA A 829 -23.42 20.50 3.13
C ALA A 829 -24.61 20.00 3.97
N ALA A 830 -24.33 19.31 5.07
CA ALA A 830 -25.34 18.78 5.97
C ALA A 830 -26.20 19.90 6.59
N ASN A 831 -25.58 21.02 6.97
CA ASN A 831 -26.29 22.17 7.51
C ASN A 831 -27.21 22.85 6.48
N LYS A 832 -26.75 23.01 5.23
CA LYS A 832 -27.56 23.62 4.15
C LYS A 832 -28.76 22.76 3.79
N LEU A 833 -28.56 21.44 3.71
CA LEU A 833 -29.59 20.51 3.21
C LEU A 833 -30.47 19.93 4.31
N LYS A 834 -30.10 20.10 5.58
CA LYS A 834 -30.78 19.50 6.74
C LYS A 834 -30.94 17.98 6.58
N ARG A 835 -29.94 17.33 5.99
CA ARG A 835 -29.87 15.90 5.73
C ARG A 835 -28.49 15.36 6.10
N PRO A 836 -28.38 14.08 6.49
CA PRO A 836 -27.08 13.45 6.68
C PRO A 836 -26.26 13.49 5.39
N VAL A 837 -24.97 13.84 5.49
CA VAL A 837 -24.04 13.86 4.35
C VAL A 837 -22.78 13.08 4.71
N ARG A 838 -22.34 12.22 3.79
CA ARG A 838 -21.09 11.45 3.91
C ARG A 838 -20.12 11.78 2.79
N CYS A 839 -18.84 11.85 3.14
CA CYS A 839 -17.75 11.80 2.18
C CYS A 839 -16.63 10.91 2.73
N MET A 840 -16.19 9.95 1.93
CA MET A 840 -14.94 9.23 2.10
C MET A 840 -14.12 9.50 0.85
N LEU A 841 -12.91 10.04 1.02
CA LEU A 841 -12.03 10.33 -0.11
C LEU A 841 -11.56 9.04 -0.77
N ASP A 842 -11.49 9.05 -2.10
CA ASP A 842 -10.69 8.05 -2.81
C ASP A 842 -9.19 8.29 -2.54
N ARG A 843 -8.34 7.29 -2.81
CA ARG A 843 -6.92 7.35 -2.44
C ARG A 843 -6.16 8.46 -3.17
N ASP A 844 -6.48 8.70 -4.43
CA ASP A 844 -5.90 9.76 -5.25
C ASP A 844 -6.29 11.15 -4.74
N GLU A 845 -7.55 11.34 -4.32
CA GLU A 845 -8.01 12.58 -3.68
C GLU A 845 -7.31 12.80 -2.33
N ASP A 846 -7.24 11.75 -1.51
CA ASP A 846 -6.63 11.77 -0.18
C ASP A 846 -5.14 12.17 -0.25
N MET A 847 -4.36 11.53 -1.14
CA MET A 847 -2.94 11.83 -1.37
C MET A 847 -2.71 13.21 -2.00
N LEU A 848 -3.68 13.73 -2.77
CA LEU A 848 -3.56 15.06 -3.38
C LEU A 848 -3.84 16.19 -2.38
N ILE A 849 -4.82 16.01 -1.51
CA ILE A 849 -5.39 17.11 -0.70
C ILE A 849 -4.73 17.22 0.67
N THR A 850 -4.39 16.09 1.28
CA THR A 850 -4.12 16.04 2.73
C THR A 850 -2.66 16.32 3.09
N GLY A 851 -1.77 16.41 2.10
CA GLY A 851 -0.34 16.63 2.30
C GLY A 851 0.33 15.50 3.08
N GLY A 852 1.62 15.66 3.37
CA GLY A 852 2.42 14.59 3.94
C GLY A 852 3.43 15.07 4.98
N ARG A 853 4.48 14.28 5.15
CA ARG A 853 5.69 14.70 5.87
C ARG A 853 6.40 15.79 5.07
N HIS A 854 6.80 16.86 5.74
CA HIS A 854 7.66 17.91 5.21
C HIS A 854 8.96 17.34 4.59
N PRO A 855 9.20 17.58 3.28
CA PRO A 855 10.52 17.51 2.69
C PRO A 855 11.47 18.49 3.38
N PHE A 856 12.73 18.08 3.58
CA PHE A 856 13.76 18.88 4.25
C PHE A 856 14.98 19.05 3.35
N PHE A 857 15.59 20.23 3.45
CA PHE A 857 16.91 20.54 2.94
C PHE A 857 17.77 21.05 4.09
N GLY A 858 18.85 20.33 4.40
CA GLY A 858 19.80 20.68 5.45
C GLY A 858 21.11 21.14 4.85
N LYS A 859 21.64 22.28 5.33
CA LYS A 859 23.02 22.71 5.09
C LYS A 859 23.77 22.68 6.41
N TYR A 860 24.91 22.00 6.47
CA TYR A 860 25.70 21.90 7.70
C TYR A 860 27.17 22.25 7.48
N LYS A 861 27.76 22.74 8.56
CA LYS A 861 29.20 22.95 8.74
C LYS A 861 29.58 22.36 10.08
N VAL A 862 30.47 21.37 10.08
CA VAL A 862 30.89 20.64 11.28
C VAL A 862 32.39 20.78 11.49
N GLY A 863 32.79 21.18 12.70
CA GLY A 863 34.17 21.30 13.15
C GLY A 863 34.49 20.21 14.18
N PHE A 864 35.59 19.48 13.95
CA PHE A 864 35.96 18.32 14.75
C PHE A 864 37.48 18.17 14.85
N LEU A 865 37.91 17.43 15.87
CA LEU A 865 39.32 17.09 16.11
C LEU A 865 39.70 15.84 15.30
N ASN A 866 41.00 15.59 15.10
CA ASN A 866 41.51 14.37 14.48
C ASN A 866 41.12 13.09 15.25
N SER A 867 40.74 13.22 16.53
CA SER A 867 40.15 12.13 17.33
C SER A 867 38.72 11.74 16.92
N GLY A 868 38.08 12.48 16.03
CA GLY A 868 36.67 12.33 15.67
C GLY A 868 35.71 13.02 16.65
N LYS A 869 36.20 13.66 17.72
CA LYS A 869 35.35 14.44 18.64
C LYS A 869 34.89 15.73 17.97
N VAL A 870 33.59 15.96 17.95
CA VAL A 870 32.96 17.16 17.39
C VAL A 870 32.99 18.29 18.41
N VAL A 871 33.41 19.47 17.96
CA VAL A 871 33.56 20.67 18.79
C VAL A 871 32.70 21.84 18.32
N ALA A 872 32.26 21.84 17.05
CA ALA A 872 31.38 22.87 16.51
C ALA A 872 30.38 22.31 15.48
N LEU A 873 29.14 22.79 15.49
CA LEU A 873 28.14 22.52 14.45
C LEU A 873 27.31 23.77 14.14
N ASP A 874 27.25 24.16 12.87
CA ASP A 874 26.28 25.13 12.36
C ASP A 874 25.41 24.45 11.30
N VAL A 875 24.10 24.42 11.52
CA VAL A 875 23.16 23.78 10.59
C VAL A 875 21.95 24.67 10.32
N SER A 876 21.53 24.72 9.06
CA SER A 876 20.31 25.39 8.62
C SER A 876 19.37 24.37 7.98
N TYR A 877 18.13 24.35 8.45
CA TYR A 877 17.06 23.49 7.96
C TYR A 877 16.03 24.31 7.21
N TYR A 878 15.68 23.86 6.02
CA TYR A 878 14.60 24.43 5.22
C TYR A 878 13.57 23.31 5.01
N SER A 879 12.34 23.55 5.43
CA SER A 879 11.24 22.60 5.27
C SER A 879 10.24 23.13 4.26
N ASN A 880 9.77 22.29 3.33
CA ASN A 880 8.68 22.68 2.44
C ASN A 880 7.35 22.54 3.20
N ALA A 881 6.78 23.67 3.63
CA ALA A 881 5.56 23.70 4.43
C ALA A 881 4.28 23.57 3.58
N GLY A 882 4.33 23.94 2.30
CA GLY A 882 3.14 24.02 1.45
C GLY A 882 2.40 25.35 1.59
N ASN A 883 1.12 25.34 1.22
CA ASN A 883 0.31 26.53 1.03
C ASN A 883 -0.32 27.12 2.30
N SER A 884 -0.20 26.45 3.46
CA SER A 884 -0.55 26.98 4.78
C SER A 884 0.51 26.63 5.83
N GLN A 885 0.45 27.25 7.01
CA GLN A 885 1.42 26.99 8.07
C GLN A 885 1.16 25.66 8.79
N ASP A 886 -0.11 25.28 9.02
CA ASP A 886 -0.51 24.06 9.75
C ASP A 886 0.37 23.83 11.01
N LEU A 887 0.98 22.66 11.16
CA LEU A 887 1.87 22.28 12.26
C LEU A 887 3.36 22.52 11.95
N SER A 888 3.68 23.18 10.83
CA SER A 888 5.04 23.31 10.29
C SER A 888 6.03 23.95 11.27
N LEU A 889 5.61 24.95 12.04
CA LEU A 889 6.47 25.60 13.04
C LEU A 889 6.91 24.62 14.13
N SER A 890 5.97 23.87 14.70
CA SER A 890 6.27 22.90 15.76
C SER A 890 7.08 21.71 15.24
N ILE A 891 6.92 21.35 13.97
CA ILE A 891 7.73 20.34 13.28
C ILE A 891 9.18 20.81 13.16
N MET A 892 9.40 22.07 12.76
CA MET A 892 10.74 22.65 12.70
C MET A 892 11.39 22.79 14.08
N GLU A 893 10.63 23.22 15.09
CA GLU A 893 11.11 23.26 16.49
C GLU A 893 11.57 21.87 16.95
N ARG A 894 10.79 20.83 16.66
CA ARG A 894 11.21 19.46 16.99
C ARG A 894 12.42 19.02 16.20
N ALA A 895 12.55 19.37 14.92
CA ALA A 895 13.77 19.09 14.16
C ALA A 895 15.01 19.74 14.80
N LEU A 896 14.89 21.01 15.24
CA LEU A 896 15.96 21.71 15.96
C LEU A 896 16.27 21.09 17.32
N PHE A 897 15.27 20.61 18.08
CA PHE A 897 15.51 19.89 19.34
C PHE A 897 16.17 18.50 19.17
N HIS A 898 16.32 18.03 17.93
CA HIS A 898 16.94 16.74 17.62
C HIS A 898 18.05 16.87 16.58
N MET A 899 18.56 18.08 16.33
CA MET A 899 19.63 18.36 15.36
C MET A 899 20.96 17.72 15.74
N GLU A 900 21.12 17.41 17.02
CA GLU A 900 22.27 16.72 17.60
C GLU A 900 22.08 15.20 17.69
N ASN A 901 20.86 14.69 17.49
CA ASN A 901 20.47 13.30 17.78
C ASN A 901 20.91 12.86 19.19
N SER A 902 21.89 11.96 19.28
CA SER A 902 22.45 11.41 20.52
C SER A 902 23.83 11.98 20.86
N TYR A 903 24.27 13.03 20.16
CA TYR A 903 25.65 13.51 20.21
C TYR A 903 25.82 14.78 21.04
N ARG A 904 26.81 14.79 21.93
CA ARG A 904 27.19 15.97 22.70
C ARG A 904 28.07 16.90 21.89
N ILE A 905 27.51 18.05 21.52
CA ILE A 905 28.18 19.10 20.75
C ILE A 905 28.29 20.37 21.62
N PRO A 906 29.51 20.81 21.99
CA PRO A 906 29.68 21.92 22.93
C PRO A 906 29.30 23.28 22.35
N ASN A 907 29.58 23.51 21.06
CA ASN A 907 29.30 24.77 20.38
C ASN A 907 28.40 24.50 19.17
N VAL A 908 27.17 24.98 19.21
CA VAL A 908 26.16 24.56 18.24
C VAL A 908 25.19 25.68 17.91
N ARG A 909 24.85 25.81 16.63
CA ARG A 909 23.82 26.72 16.12
C ARG A 909 22.94 26.00 15.11
N GLY A 910 21.63 26.01 15.34
CA GLY A 910 20.62 25.50 14.43
C GLY A 910 19.67 26.62 14.02
N ARG A 911 19.37 26.73 12.72
CA ARG A 911 18.37 27.66 12.17
C ARG A 911 17.33 26.90 11.38
N GLY A 912 16.06 27.28 11.51
CA GLY A 912 14.93 26.60 10.88
C GLY A 912 14.03 27.56 10.11
N PHE A 913 13.84 27.27 8.82
CA PHE A 913 13.05 28.06 7.87
C PHE A 913 11.88 27.24 7.33
N LEU A 914 10.68 27.84 7.34
CA LEU A 914 9.44 27.23 6.85
C LEU A 914 9.14 27.78 5.46
N CYS A 915 9.55 27.07 4.40
CA CYS A 915 9.33 27.50 3.02
C CYS A 915 7.84 27.46 2.69
N ARG A 916 7.26 28.62 2.37
CA ARG A 916 5.90 28.75 1.84
C ARG A 916 5.92 28.49 0.33
N THR A 917 5.17 27.49 -0.11
CA THR A 917 5.13 27.02 -1.50
C THR A 917 3.71 26.80 -1.96
N ASN A 918 3.53 26.58 -3.26
CA ASN A 918 2.26 26.30 -3.91
C ASN A 918 1.98 24.79 -4.04
N LEU A 919 2.25 24.07 -2.96
CA LEU A 919 1.95 22.65 -2.79
C LEU A 919 0.92 22.46 -1.67
N PRO A 920 0.22 21.32 -1.61
CA PRO A 920 -0.63 20.97 -0.46
C PRO A 920 0.12 21.17 0.86
N SER A 921 -0.56 21.74 1.85
CA SER A 921 0.01 21.95 3.18
C SER A 921 0.47 20.64 3.81
N ASN A 922 1.76 20.54 4.12
CA ASN A 922 2.32 19.39 4.81
C ASN A 922 2.01 19.48 6.31
N THR A 923 1.95 18.33 6.97
CA THR A 923 1.43 18.23 8.33
C THR A 923 2.26 17.28 9.20
N ALA A 924 1.73 16.94 10.38
CA ALA A 924 2.28 15.93 11.26
C ALA A 924 2.45 14.59 10.53
N PHE A 925 3.63 13.99 10.65
CA PHE A 925 3.86 12.58 10.38
C PHE A 925 4.66 12.01 11.55
N ARG A 926 4.33 10.81 12.05
CA ARG A 926 5.10 10.04 13.06
C ARG A 926 6.61 10.38 13.08
N GLY A 927 7.07 10.98 14.18
CA GLY A 927 8.41 11.54 14.38
C GLY A 927 8.46 13.07 14.35
N PHE A 928 7.59 13.71 13.57
CA PHE A 928 7.25 15.14 13.64
C PHE A 928 8.47 16.07 13.50
N GLY A 929 9.26 15.91 12.42
CA GLY A 929 10.48 16.70 12.20
C GLY A 929 11.75 16.09 12.80
N GLY A 930 11.60 15.30 13.89
CA GLY A 930 12.72 14.58 14.52
C GLY A 930 13.51 13.69 13.54
N PRO A 931 12.85 12.82 12.73
CA PRO A 931 13.56 12.00 11.74
C PRO A 931 14.40 12.82 10.76
N GLN A 932 13.89 13.97 10.30
CA GLN A 932 14.61 14.83 9.36
C GLN A 932 15.82 15.49 10.04
N GLY A 933 15.65 16.04 11.25
CA GLY A 933 16.76 16.63 12.02
C GLY A 933 17.87 15.61 12.33
N MET A 934 17.49 14.42 12.79
CA MET A 934 18.42 13.33 13.12
C MET A 934 19.08 12.73 11.88
N MET A 935 18.39 12.62 10.74
CA MET A 935 19.00 12.08 9.52
C MET A 935 20.11 13.01 8.98
N ILE A 936 19.89 14.33 9.03
CA ILE A 936 20.93 15.31 8.72
C ILE A 936 22.09 15.20 9.73
N ALA A 937 21.78 14.89 10.99
CA ALA A 937 22.80 14.61 12.00
C ALA A 937 23.67 13.39 11.66
N GLU A 938 23.02 12.31 11.23
CA GLU A 938 23.71 11.09 10.78
C GLU A 938 24.50 11.27 9.48
N SER A 939 24.12 12.24 8.64
CA SER A 939 24.89 12.62 7.45
C SER A 939 26.23 13.23 7.86
N TRP A 940 26.22 14.30 8.65
CA TRP A 940 27.46 15.00 8.99
C TRP A 940 28.38 14.17 9.87
N ILE A 941 27.89 13.33 10.79
CA ILE A 941 28.76 12.45 11.60
C ILE A 941 29.41 11.35 10.75
N THR A 942 28.71 10.91 9.69
CA THR A 942 29.26 9.96 8.72
C THR A 942 30.35 10.62 7.87
N ASP A 943 30.15 11.87 7.45
CA ASP A 943 31.18 12.64 6.73
C ASP A 943 32.42 12.87 7.60
N VAL A 944 32.24 13.16 8.90
CA VAL A 944 33.36 13.24 9.86
C VAL A 944 34.14 11.93 9.86
N ALA A 945 33.47 10.78 9.99
CA ALA A 945 34.12 9.48 9.98
C ALA A 945 34.86 9.18 8.66
N GLN A 946 34.23 9.46 7.52
CA GLN A 946 34.82 9.27 6.20
C GLN A 946 36.04 10.17 5.98
N SER A 947 35.96 11.44 6.37
CA SER A 947 37.07 12.39 6.22
C SER A 947 38.31 12.02 7.04
N LEU A 948 38.13 11.27 8.13
CA LEU A 948 39.19 10.74 8.98
C LEU A 948 39.65 9.33 8.56
N GLY A 949 38.92 8.67 7.65
CA GLY A 949 39.15 7.26 7.33
C GLY A 949 38.91 6.32 8.53
N ARG A 950 38.02 6.71 9.45
CA ARG A 950 37.74 5.95 10.69
C ARG A 950 36.41 5.21 10.63
N PRO A 951 36.26 4.10 11.38
CA PRO A 951 34.98 3.43 11.50
C PRO A 951 33.90 4.34 12.08
N ALA A 952 32.73 4.35 11.46
CA ALA A 952 31.67 5.31 11.80
C ALA A 952 31.09 5.06 13.20
N GLU A 953 30.99 3.80 13.64
CA GLU A 953 30.54 3.45 14.98
C GLU A 953 31.47 3.96 16.09
N GLU A 954 32.79 4.03 15.86
CA GLU A 954 33.74 4.61 16.82
C GLU A 954 33.54 6.12 16.97
N VAL A 955 33.40 6.81 15.82
CA VAL A 955 33.18 8.26 15.80
C VAL A 955 31.85 8.61 16.46
N ARG A 956 30.79 7.84 16.20
CA ARG A 956 29.51 7.97 16.91
C ARG A 956 29.69 7.77 18.42
N ARG A 957 30.36 6.69 18.83
CA ARG A 957 30.58 6.33 20.24
C ARG A 957 31.26 7.45 21.04
N ILE A 958 32.32 8.04 20.50
CA ILE A 958 33.09 9.13 21.14
C ILE A 958 32.24 10.39 21.34
N ASN A 959 31.21 10.58 20.52
CA ASN A 959 30.34 11.75 20.57
C ASN A 959 29.03 11.51 21.34
N LEU A 960 28.71 10.31 21.80
CA LEU A 960 27.48 10.06 22.56
C LEU A 960 27.41 10.92 23.83
N TYR A 961 26.19 11.33 24.19
CA TYR A 961 25.91 11.93 25.48
C TYR A 961 26.23 11.00 26.65
N MET A 962 26.64 11.60 27.76
CA MET A 962 26.80 10.97 29.06
C MET A 962 25.73 11.46 30.05
N GLU A 963 25.47 10.68 31.10
CA GLU A 963 24.55 11.04 32.19
C GLU A 963 24.89 12.43 32.77
N GLY A 964 23.87 13.26 32.98
CA GLY A 964 24.01 14.61 33.55
C GLY A 964 24.45 15.69 32.56
N GLU A 965 24.78 15.34 31.31
CA GLU A 965 25.06 16.33 30.28
C GLU A 965 23.78 17.08 29.82
N LYS A 966 23.99 18.26 29.22
CA LYS A 966 22.92 19.15 28.77
C LYS A 966 22.75 19.07 27.26
N THR A 967 21.49 19.11 26.82
CA THR A 967 21.13 19.33 25.41
C THR A 967 21.41 20.79 25.01
N PRO A 968 21.40 21.12 23.69
CA PRO A 968 21.58 22.49 23.22
C PRO A 968 20.52 23.49 23.72
N TYR A 969 19.38 22.99 24.20
CA TYR A 969 18.29 23.76 24.81
C TYR A 969 18.26 23.64 26.34
N ASN A 970 19.42 23.33 26.95
CA ASN A 970 19.68 23.30 28.40
C ASN A 970 18.93 22.24 29.22
N GLN A 971 18.29 21.25 28.59
CA GLN A 971 17.70 20.13 29.33
C GLN A 971 18.82 19.21 29.82
N ILE A 972 18.86 18.93 31.12
CA ILE A 972 19.77 17.95 31.71
C ILE A 972 19.22 16.54 31.42
N LEU A 973 20.08 15.65 30.93
CA LEU A 973 19.74 14.26 30.65
C LEU A 973 19.92 13.40 31.90
N HIS A 974 18.81 12.88 32.41
CA HIS A 974 18.77 11.95 33.55
C HIS A 974 18.28 10.57 33.12
N GLY A 975 18.80 9.51 33.75
CA GLY A 975 18.39 8.13 33.46
C GLY A 975 18.73 7.71 32.03
N LEU A 976 19.86 8.19 31.51
CA LEU A 976 20.27 8.01 30.13
C LEU A 976 20.70 6.56 29.86
N THR A 977 19.95 5.84 29.03
CA THR A 977 20.23 4.42 28.72
C THR A 977 20.99 4.20 27.40
N LEU A 978 21.54 5.25 26.79
CA LEU A 978 22.20 5.16 25.48
C LEU A 978 23.36 4.16 25.47
N ASP A 979 24.21 4.18 26.51
CA ASP A 979 25.34 3.25 26.64
C ASP A 979 24.89 1.79 26.68
N ARG A 980 23.85 1.49 27.46
CA ARG A 980 23.30 0.15 27.57
C ARG A 980 22.73 -0.31 26.22
N CYS A 981 21.85 0.49 25.61
CA CYS A 981 21.24 0.15 24.33
C CYS A 981 22.28 -0.03 23.22
N TRP A 982 23.32 0.81 23.19
CA TRP A 982 24.42 0.70 22.23
C TRP A 982 25.19 -0.62 22.39
N ASN A 983 25.62 -0.93 23.61
CA ASN A 983 26.41 -2.12 23.90
C ASN A 983 25.61 -3.41 23.67
N GLU A 984 24.36 -3.46 24.12
CA GLU A 984 23.46 -4.60 23.88
C GLU A 984 23.19 -4.80 22.38
N CYS A 985 22.95 -3.73 21.63
CA CYS A 985 22.72 -3.81 20.19
C CYS A 985 23.96 -4.36 19.45
N LEU A 986 25.16 -3.87 19.78
CA LEU A 986 26.40 -4.37 19.17
C LEU A 986 26.62 -5.87 19.48
N SER A 987 26.44 -6.24 20.75
CA SER A 987 26.62 -7.62 21.21
C SER A 987 25.60 -8.58 20.59
N GLN A 988 24.30 -8.31 20.75
CA GLN A 988 23.23 -9.19 20.26
C GLN A 988 23.20 -9.28 18.73
N SER A 989 23.54 -8.19 18.04
CA SER A 989 23.60 -8.20 16.57
C SER A 989 24.84 -8.92 16.02
N ARG A 990 25.86 -9.18 16.85
CA ARG A 990 27.20 -9.65 16.44
C ARG A 990 27.80 -8.73 15.37
N TYR A 991 27.81 -7.43 15.66
CA TYR A 991 28.12 -6.38 14.69
C TYR A 991 29.50 -6.57 14.03
N GLU A 992 30.56 -6.79 14.82
CA GLU A 992 31.92 -6.95 14.28
C GLU A 992 32.07 -8.18 13.38
N GLU A 993 31.48 -9.31 13.76
CA GLU A 993 31.47 -10.53 12.94
C GLU A 993 30.78 -10.28 11.60
N LYS A 994 29.60 -9.65 11.62
CA LYS A 994 28.83 -9.34 10.40
C LYS A 994 29.53 -8.31 9.53
N ARG A 995 30.22 -7.34 10.13
CA ARG A 995 31.04 -6.36 9.41
C ARG A 995 32.18 -7.06 8.67
N ALA A 996 32.95 -7.89 9.36
CA ALA A 996 34.03 -8.66 8.73
C ALA A 996 33.50 -9.57 7.60
N ALA A 997 32.33 -10.19 7.79
CA ALA A 997 31.68 -10.99 6.76
C ALA A 997 31.21 -10.15 5.56
N ALA A 998 30.71 -8.93 5.78
CA ALA A 998 30.34 -8.00 4.71
C ALA A 998 31.58 -7.55 3.92
N ASP A 999 32.69 -7.23 4.59
CA ASP A 999 33.95 -6.85 3.95
C ASP A 999 34.52 -7.99 3.11
N PHE A 1000 34.50 -9.22 3.62
CA PHE A 1000 34.89 -10.41 2.88
C PHE A 1000 34.00 -10.62 1.65
N PHE A 1001 32.67 -10.56 1.82
CA PHE A 1001 31.72 -10.65 0.72
C PHE A 1001 31.98 -9.59 -0.35
N ASN A 1002 32.24 -8.34 0.05
CA ASN A 1002 32.52 -7.22 -0.85
C ASN A 1002 33.84 -7.39 -1.63
N LYS A 1003 34.85 -8.06 -1.06
CA LYS A 1003 36.09 -8.41 -1.77
C LYS A 1003 35.85 -9.49 -2.83
N GLN A 1004 34.96 -10.44 -2.53
CA GLN A 1004 34.65 -11.56 -3.42
C GLN A 1004 33.64 -11.22 -4.51
N ASN A 1005 32.81 -10.20 -4.35
CA ASN A 1005 31.71 -9.90 -5.28
C ASN A 1005 31.90 -8.53 -5.92
N ARG A 1006 31.99 -8.47 -7.26
CA ARG A 1006 32.16 -7.20 -7.98
C ARG A 1006 30.87 -6.40 -8.13
N TRP A 1007 29.75 -7.10 -8.38
CA TRP A 1007 28.48 -6.52 -8.82
C TRP A 1007 27.41 -6.49 -7.73
N THR A 1008 27.62 -7.20 -6.63
CA THR A 1008 26.76 -7.20 -5.45
C THR A 1008 27.60 -6.79 -4.24
N LYS A 1009 27.10 -5.82 -3.46
CA LYS A 1009 27.77 -5.32 -2.26
C LYS A 1009 26.84 -5.38 -1.06
N ARG A 1010 27.42 -5.56 0.13
CA ARG A 1010 26.73 -5.51 1.43
C ARG A 1010 27.27 -4.33 2.24
N GLY A 1011 26.38 -3.73 3.03
CA GLY A 1011 26.73 -2.69 4.01
C GLY A 1011 26.06 -3.00 5.34
N ILE A 1012 26.69 -2.57 6.42
CA ILE A 1012 26.14 -2.66 7.78
C ILE A 1012 26.37 -1.31 8.47
N ALA A 1013 25.41 -0.89 9.30
CA ALA A 1013 25.50 0.34 10.08
C ALA A 1013 24.77 0.17 11.41
N VAL A 1014 25.24 0.89 12.43
CA VAL A 1014 24.62 1.03 13.74
C VAL A 1014 24.46 2.51 14.05
N VAL A 1015 23.27 2.91 14.47
CA VAL A 1015 22.87 4.32 14.64
C VAL A 1015 22.12 4.47 15.95
N PRO A 1016 22.52 5.41 16.85
CA PRO A 1016 21.82 5.67 18.09
C PRO A 1016 20.61 6.59 17.87
N THR A 1017 19.70 6.67 18.84
CA THR A 1017 18.68 7.71 18.84
C THR A 1017 18.32 8.17 20.25
N LYS A 1018 18.10 9.48 20.40
CA LYS A 1018 17.46 10.11 21.56
C LYS A 1018 16.23 10.87 21.07
N PHE A 1019 15.04 10.56 21.58
CA PHE A 1019 13.81 11.22 21.17
C PHE A 1019 13.06 11.81 22.37
N GLY A 1020 12.80 13.12 22.34
CA GLY A 1020 12.08 13.83 23.39
C GLY A 1020 10.57 13.56 23.36
N ILE A 1021 10.00 13.11 24.47
CA ILE A 1021 8.56 12.84 24.62
C ILE A 1021 7.87 14.04 25.28
N SER A 1022 6.66 14.35 24.80
CA SER A 1022 5.74 15.48 25.13
C SER A 1022 5.47 16.36 23.92
N PHE A 1023 4.34 17.05 23.92
CA PHE A 1023 4.08 18.15 22.98
C PHE A 1023 5.04 19.30 23.23
N THR A 1024 5.50 19.96 22.15
CA THR A 1024 6.36 21.16 22.24
C THR A 1024 5.58 22.35 22.82
N ALA A 1025 4.26 22.42 22.57
CA ALA A 1025 3.36 23.34 23.24
C ALA A 1025 2.93 22.76 24.60
N ALA A 1026 3.35 23.42 25.69
CA ALA A 1026 3.16 22.91 27.04
C ALA A 1026 1.69 22.59 27.39
N PHE A 1027 0.75 23.47 27.02
CA PHE A 1027 -0.67 23.30 27.34
C PHE A 1027 -1.33 22.08 26.66
N LEU A 1028 -0.74 21.52 25.61
CA LEU A 1028 -1.27 20.29 25.00
C LEU A 1028 -0.96 19.04 25.83
N ASN A 1029 -0.08 19.13 26.83
CA ASN A 1029 0.23 18.02 27.73
C ASN A 1029 -0.81 17.92 28.86
N GLN A 1030 -2.07 17.71 28.46
CA GLN A 1030 -3.22 17.52 29.35
C GLN A 1030 -4.10 16.38 28.82
N ALA A 1031 -4.87 15.75 29.71
CA ALA A 1031 -5.87 14.75 29.35
C ALA A 1031 -7.00 14.71 30.39
N GLY A 1032 -8.16 14.23 29.96
CA GLY A 1032 -9.31 13.95 30.82
C GLY A 1032 -9.85 12.53 30.60
N ALA A 1033 -10.53 12.00 31.62
CA ALA A 1033 -11.21 10.72 31.58
C ALA A 1033 -12.51 10.79 32.39
N LEU A 1034 -13.49 9.98 31.98
CA LEU A 1034 -14.77 9.81 32.65
C LEU A 1034 -15.03 8.32 32.83
N ALA A 1035 -15.33 7.90 34.07
CA ALA A 1035 -15.58 6.52 34.43
C ALA A 1035 -16.92 6.39 35.18
N HIS A 1036 -17.72 5.42 34.75
CA HIS A 1036 -19.01 5.08 35.37
C HIS A 1036 -18.97 3.61 35.82
N ILE A 1037 -19.34 3.36 37.08
CA ILE A 1037 -19.60 2.01 37.59
C ILE A 1037 -21.12 1.84 37.64
N TYR A 1038 -21.65 0.95 36.82
CA TYR A 1038 -23.06 0.60 36.86
C TYR A 1038 -23.37 -0.30 38.06
N THR A 1039 -24.66 -0.43 38.39
CA THR A 1039 -25.11 -1.20 39.57
C THR A 1039 -24.85 -2.70 39.47
N ASP A 1040 -24.60 -3.23 38.27
CA ASP A 1040 -24.16 -4.61 38.03
C ASP A 1040 -22.64 -4.81 38.22
N GLY A 1041 -21.90 -3.73 38.51
CA GLY A 1041 -20.46 -3.72 38.69
C GLY A 1041 -19.65 -3.62 37.40
N SER A 1042 -20.31 -3.46 36.24
CA SER A 1042 -19.62 -3.16 34.99
C SER A 1042 -19.14 -1.71 34.95
N VAL A 1043 -18.02 -1.47 34.27
CA VAL A 1043 -17.37 -0.16 34.19
C VAL A 1043 -17.34 0.33 32.75
N LEU A 1044 -17.97 1.47 32.50
CA LEU A 1044 -17.82 2.20 31.24
C LEU A 1044 -16.81 3.32 31.42
N LEU A 1045 -15.76 3.27 30.60
CA LEU A 1045 -14.66 4.21 30.59
C LEU A 1045 -14.61 4.97 29.26
N THR A 1046 -14.33 6.27 29.32
CA THR A 1046 -13.99 7.11 28.17
C THR A 1046 -12.88 8.08 28.54
N HIS A 1047 -12.09 8.47 27.56
CA HIS A 1047 -10.94 9.36 27.72
C HIS A 1047 -10.72 10.16 26.43
N GLY A 1048 -9.90 11.22 26.50
CA GLY A 1048 -9.71 12.12 25.37
C GLY A 1048 -8.96 11.54 24.16
N GLY A 1049 -8.10 10.54 24.36
CA GLY A 1049 -7.38 9.90 23.26
C GLY A 1049 -8.23 8.97 22.37
N THR A 1050 -7.85 8.82 21.09
CA THR A 1050 -8.54 8.02 20.06
C THR A 1050 -7.76 6.76 19.68
N GLU A 1051 -8.45 5.66 19.39
CA GLU A 1051 -7.81 4.42 18.89
C GLU A 1051 -7.53 4.47 17.38
N MET A 1052 -6.27 4.32 16.98
CA MET A 1052 -5.83 4.27 15.58
C MET A 1052 -4.94 3.04 15.29
N GLY A 1053 -4.95 2.05 16.18
CA GLY A 1053 -4.23 0.79 16.08
C GLY A 1053 -3.07 0.62 17.06
N GLN A 1054 -2.72 1.68 17.80
CA GLN A 1054 -1.67 1.68 18.80
C GLN A 1054 -2.06 0.98 20.11
N GLY A 1055 -3.32 0.54 20.23
CA GLY A 1055 -3.85 -0.13 21.41
C GLY A 1055 -4.02 0.79 22.60
N LEU A 1056 -4.37 2.06 22.36
CA LEU A 1056 -4.58 3.02 23.43
C LEU A 1056 -5.73 2.58 24.34
N HIS A 1057 -6.87 2.18 23.78
CA HIS A 1057 -8.00 1.72 24.59
C HIS A 1057 -7.65 0.44 25.36
N THR A 1058 -6.85 -0.45 24.76
CA THR A 1058 -6.35 -1.67 25.42
C THR A 1058 -5.53 -1.29 26.66
N LYS A 1059 -4.59 -0.36 26.52
CA LYS A 1059 -3.77 0.13 27.63
C LYS A 1059 -4.60 0.81 28.72
N MET A 1060 -5.60 1.61 28.37
CA MET A 1060 -6.45 2.29 29.35
C MET A 1060 -7.30 1.30 30.16
N VAL A 1061 -7.77 0.22 29.54
CA VAL A 1061 -8.42 -0.90 30.25
C VAL A 1061 -7.44 -1.61 31.19
N GLN A 1062 -6.17 -1.82 30.78
CA GLN A 1062 -5.15 -2.41 31.66
C GLN A 1062 -4.90 -1.52 32.90
N VAL A 1063 -4.79 -0.20 32.70
CA VAL A 1063 -4.62 0.77 33.81
C VAL A 1063 -5.82 0.73 34.76
N ALA A 1064 -7.04 0.85 34.23
CA ALA A 1064 -8.25 0.83 35.06
C ALA A 1064 -8.42 -0.51 35.82
N SER A 1065 -8.11 -1.64 35.17
CA SER A 1065 -8.14 -2.98 35.78
C SER A 1065 -7.19 -3.09 36.97
N ARG A 1066 -5.94 -2.64 36.81
CA ARG A 1066 -4.93 -2.61 37.89
C ARG A 1066 -5.38 -1.74 39.05
N VAL A 1067 -5.84 -0.52 38.77
CA VAL A 1067 -6.20 0.45 39.81
C VAL A 1067 -7.42 -0.04 40.57
N LEU A 1068 -8.52 -0.39 39.88
CA LEU A 1068 -9.77 -0.85 40.49
C LEU A 1068 -9.65 -2.23 41.17
N GLY A 1069 -8.63 -3.02 40.81
CA GLY A 1069 -8.43 -4.37 41.33
C GLY A 1069 -9.48 -5.37 40.82
N ILE A 1070 -9.97 -5.18 39.59
CA ILE A 1070 -10.98 -6.03 38.95
C ILE A 1070 -10.47 -6.57 37.62
N ASN A 1071 -11.04 -7.69 37.16
CA ASN A 1071 -10.72 -8.27 35.87
C ASN A 1071 -11.09 -7.32 34.71
N SER A 1072 -10.19 -7.18 33.74
CA SER A 1072 -10.35 -6.33 32.54
C SER A 1072 -11.66 -6.56 31.75
N SER A 1073 -12.23 -7.77 31.79
CA SER A 1073 -13.53 -8.09 31.14
C SER A 1073 -14.72 -7.30 31.68
N LYS A 1074 -14.63 -6.75 32.90
CA LYS A 1074 -15.65 -5.88 33.48
C LYS A 1074 -15.56 -4.43 33.01
N ILE A 1075 -14.54 -4.08 32.23
CA ILE A 1075 -14.24 -2.71 31.82
C ILE A 1075 -14.39 -2.60 30.32
N TYR A 1076 -15.18 -1.62 29.87
CA TYR A 1076 -15.46 -1.39 28.46
C TYR A 1076 -15.21 0.07 28.09
N ILE A 1077 -14.63 0.28 26.90
CA ILE A 1077 -14.51 1.59 26.25
C ILE A 1077 -15.29 1.50 24.93
N SER A 1078 -16.27 2.37 24.74
CA SER A 1078 -17.08 2.38 23.51
C SER A 1078 -16.43 3.19 22.39
N GLU A 1079 -16.07 4.44 22.68
CA GLU A 1079 -15.58 5.44 21.72
C GLU A 1079 -15.05 6.69 22.46
N THR A 1080 -14.42 7.58 21.71
CA THR A 1080 -14.04 8.93 22.15
C THR A 1080 -15.09 9.93 21.65
N SER A 1081 -15.58 10.81 22.52
CA SER A 1081 -16.55 11.83 22.12
C SER A 1081 -16.46 13.13 22.92
N THR A 1082 -16.65 14.27 22.24
CA THR A 1082 -16.50 15.62 22.81
C THR A 1082 -17.54 15.97 23.87
N ASN A 1083 -18.69 15.27 23.94
CA ASN A 1083 -19.67 15.46 25.01
C ASN A 1083 -19.31 14.72 26.31
N THR A 1084 -18.41 13.74 26.27
CA THR A 1084 -17.97 12.99 27.46
C THR A 1084 -16.69 13.56 28.05
N VAL A 1085 -15.71 13.85 27.19
CA VAL A 1085 -14.45 14.51 27.57
C VAL A 1085 -14.21 15.69 26.62
N PRO A 1086 -14.41 16.93 27.09
CA PRO A 1086 -14.22 18.13 26.26
C PRO A 1086 -12.74 18.55 26.22
N ASN A 1087 -12.41 19.48 25.31
CA ASN A 1087 -11.12 20.19 25.27
C ASN A 1087 -9.89 19.27 25.22
N THR A 1088 -10.02 18.14 24.52
CA THR A 1088 -8.97 17.12 24.46
C THR A 1088 -7.87 17.53 23.49
N SER A 1089 -6.61 17.40 23.91
CA SER A 1089 -5.47 17.44 22.99
C SER A 1089 -5.57 16.36 21.92
N PRO A 1090 -4.95 16.55 20.74
CA PRO A 1090 -4.90 15.51 19.72
C PRO A 1090 -4.18 14.26 20.25
N THR A 1091 -4.55 13.11 19.71
CA THR A 1091 -3.84 11.85 19.99
C THR A 1091 -2.53 11.81 19.21
N ALA A 1092 -1.50 12.46 19.73
CA ALA A 1092 -0.20 12.66 19.07
C ALA A 1092 0.98 12.71 20.07
N ALA A 1093 2.15 13.14 19.59
CA ALA A 1093 3.40 13.33 20.36
C ALA A 1093 3.92 12.09 21.12
N SER A 1094 3.41 10.90 20.80
CA SER A 1094 3.65 9.66 21.55
C SER A 1094 3.26 9.73 23.04
N ALA A 1095 2.46 10.73 23.44
CA ALA A 1095 2.16 11.03 24.85
C ALA A 1095 0.79 10.49 25.30
N SER A 1096 -0.01 9.93 24.38
CA SER A 1096 -1.42 9.64 24.68
C SER A 1096 -1.62 8.55 25.73
N SER A 1097 -0.77 7.51 25.76
CA SER A 1097 -0.84 6.49 26.81
C SER A 1097 -0.49 7.07 28.18
N ASP A 1098 0.54 7.92 28.24
CA ASP A 1098 1.00 8.56 29.48
C ASP A 1098 -0.06 9.50 30.04
N LEU A 1099 -0.54 10.44 29.21
CA LEU A 1099 -1.50 11.46 29.62
C LEU A 1099 -2.87 10.86 29.96
N ASN A 1100 -3.45 10.05 29.07
CA ASN A 1100 -4.77 9.45 29.34
C ASN A 1100 -4.67 8.37 30.42
N GLY A 1101 -3.55 7.67 30.55
CA GLY A 1101 -3.32 6.68 31.61
C GLY A 1101 -3.39 7.34 32.98
N ALA A 1102 -2.72 8.48 33.16
CA ALA A 1102 -2.80 9.26 34.39
C ALA A 1102 -4.23 9.76 34.66
N ALA A 1103 -4.94 10.27 33.64
CA ALA A 1103 -6.32 10.72 33.81
C ALA A 1103 -7.27 9.57 34.22
N VAL A 1104 -7.14 8.39 33.60
CA VAL A 1104 -7.89 7.18 33.94
C VAL A 1104 -7.57 6.70 35.35
N GLN A 1105 -6.29 6.71 35.73
CA GLN A 1105 -5.85 6.36 37.08
C GLN A 1105 -6.54 7.25 38.12
N VAL A 1106 -6.49 8.57 37.96
CA VAL A 1106 -7.11 9.53 38.89
C VAL A 1106 -8.63 9.31 38.99
N ALA A 1107 -9.31 9.07 37.86
CA ALA A 1107 -10.74 8.76 37.86
C ALA A 1107 -11.06 7.48 38.65
N CYS A 1108 -10.26 6.42 38.46
CA CYS A 1108 -10.44 5.15 39.16
C CYS A 1108 -10.11 5.25 40.66
N GLU A 1109 -9.02 5.92 41.05
CA GLU A 1109 -8.65 6.18 42.44
C GLU A 1109 -9.74 6.98 43.18
N THR A 1110 -10.34 7.96 42.51
CA THR A 1110 -11.47 8.72 43.05
C THR A 1110 -12.67 7.83 43.35
N LEU A 1111 -13.01 6.91 42.44
CA LEU A 1111 -14.09 5.94 42.65
C LEU A 1111 -13.77 4.97 43.79
N LEU A 1112 -12.54 4.46 43.85
CA LEU A 1112 -12.10 3.59 44.94
C LEU A 1112 -12.20 4.27 46.31
N LYS A 1113 -11.75 5.52 46.42
CA LYS A 1113 -11.87 6.28 47.66
C LYS A 1113 -13.32 6.42 48.13
N ARG A 1114 -14.28 6.51 47.20
CA ARG A 1114 -15.72 6.54 47.53
C ARG A 1114 -16.26 5.18 47.93
N LEU A 1115 -15.70 4.10 47.39
CA LEU A 1115 -16.09 2.72 47.67
C LEU A 1115 -15.42 2.13 48.92
N GLU A 1116 -14.33 2.75 49.41
CA GLU A 1116 -13.56 2.25 50.56
C GLU A 1116 -14.39 1.94 51.81
N PRO A 1117 -15.40 2.74 52.22
CA PRO A 1117 -16.24 2.42 53.38
C PRO A 1117 -17.09 1.15 53.23
N TYR A 1118 -17.21 0.61 52.01
CA TYR A 1118 -18.03 -0.57 51.69
C TYR A 1118 -17.19 -1.81 51.35
N LYS A 1119 -15.85 -1.67 51.26
CA LYS A 1119 -14.91 -2.78 51.16
C LYS A 1119 -14.57 -3.31 52.55
#